data_AF-A0A9E2M392-F1
#
_entry.id   AF-A0A9E2M392-F1
#
_cell.length_a   1.000
_cell.length_b   1.000
_cell.length_c   1.000
_cell.angle_alpha   90.00
_cell.angle_beta   90.00
_cell.angle_gamma   90.00
#
_symmetry.space_group_name_H-M   'P 1'
#
loop_
_entity.id
_entity.type
_entity.pdbx_description
1 polymer ?
#
loop_
_entity_poly.entity_id
_entity_poly.type
_entity_poly.pdbx_seq_one_letter_code
_entity_poly.pdbx_strand_id
1 'polypeptide(L)'
;MKSSRIILFCMILMSLSLSCSDLRLSDRSSPIDIALNQVGLTRETMTFDYGDMSNYGGDKFVLPLFYTLHSDFFKIERYTNNFKDAVKSNAGNLQNLVSFASRRLDEGVRRGLIGDPLDSIFPLLDHPDPLYNSIMDLYTRGMALPWPANHENLKRDASSIPVELQRVAALIIYASIDTLEYHRRAFEKAASEFDLHDMYSRAQKILASDQDIVDFSLEKFAERVDFKYLYTHAQDIAHAVDIAVDSLAALSFNTNFSLRWDTPLGMIAIGGRGKDIYPAGDYFLIIDVGGNDRYEGGGANGSVDNWMSILIDLDGNDVYESKNDDSPAFGAGVMGYAYLVDMDGDDQYLGHNMTGGIGLFGVGALLDMKGEDKYDGYICAQGCGQFGIGILSDLEGKDSYHAYLLAQGFGFTKGMGILVDLTGDDDYYADTLDIQFPASQTKEYNSNLAQGVGFGKRADYIDGHSWAGGIGMLVDAEGNDTYSAGLFAQGCAYWYAIGILADDTGDDIYNGVWYVQGSGAHFGLGILIDSSGNDHYTATMNMAQGAGHDFTLGTLIDCGGDDIHDAPNLSLGGGNANGIGIFWDKSGDDTYNVSAATTLGRSNIASRGGLRDHIFNLGLFLDTGGNDTYPTDEKFSFARNNAVWTQHGTNTEQPLEVEKGVGYDCEW
;
A
#
# COMPACT_ATOMS: atom_id res chain seq x y z
N MET A 1 0.69 -61.44 28.68
CA MET A 1 2.02 -61.33 29.31
C MET A 1 3.02 -60.88 28.27
N LYS A 2 3.59 -59.68 28.47
CA LYS A 2 4.87 -59.11 27.99
C LYS A 2 5.21 -59.21 26.48
N SER A 3 5.86 -58.27 25.81
CA SER A 3 6.29 -56.87 25.98
C SER A 3 7.36 -56.66 24.89
N SER A 4 7.44 -55.46 24.30
CA SER A 4 8.66 -54.84 23.73
C SER A 4 9.19 -55.41 22.39
N ARG A 5 9.81 -54.68 21.46
CA ARG A 5 10.01 -53.27 21.06
C ARG A 5 11.01 -53.35 19.86
N ILE A 6 10.95 -52.41 18.92
CA ILE A 6 12.05 -51.95 18.03
C ILE A 6 12.45 -52.87 16.86
N ILE A 7 12.22 -52.40 15.63
CA ILE A 7 13.12 -52.63 14.49
C ILE A 7 13.47 -51.25 13.90
N LEU A 8 14.72 -50.87 14.12
CA LEU A 8 15.49 -49.83 13.44
C LEU A 8 16.28 -50.51 12.31
N PHE A 9 16.77 -49.74 11.34
CA PHE A 9 17.78 -50.03 10.29
C PHE A 9 17.27 -50.42 8.89
N CYS A 10 17.25 -49.44 7.98
CA CYS A 10 17.71 -49.55 6.58
C CYS A 10 17.77 -48.15 5.91
N MET A 11 18.87 -47.42 6.07
CA MET A 11 19.29 -46.34 5.15
C MET A 11 20.78 -46.04 5.35
N ILE A 12 21.66 -46.79 4.68
CA ILE A 12 23.03 -46.36 4.33
C ILE A 12 23.38 -47.06 3.02
N LEU A 13 23.44 -46.34 1.91
CA LEU A 13 24.36 -46.50 0.77
C LEU A 13 23.81 -45.76 -0.47
N MET A 14 24.00 -44.44 -0.51
CA MET A 14 24.21 -43.69 -1.74
C MET A 14 24.77 -42.31 -1.38
N SER A 15 26.07 -42.25 -1.23
CA SER A 15 26.84 -41.01 -1.21
C SER A 15 28.15 -41.26 -1.97
N LEU A 16 28.65 -40.20 -2.62
CA LEU A 16 29.83 -40.13 -3.52
C LEU A 16 29.53 -40.16 -5.03
N SER A 17 28.85 -39.12 -5.48
CA SER A 17 29.27 -38.36 -6.66
C SER A 17 28.75 -36.91 -6.55
N LEU A 18 29.29 -36.16 -5.58
CA LEU A 18 29.16 -34.70 -5.58
C LEU A 18 30.19 -34.16 -6.59
N SER A 19 29.68 -33.44 -7.57
CA SER A 19 30.44 -32.68 -8.56
C SER A 19 31.39 -31.72 -7.86
N CYS A 20 32.59 -31.60 -8.42
CA CYS A 20 33.66 -30.73 -7.95
C CYS A 20 33.40 -29.24 -8.26
N SER A 21 32.14 -28.84 -8.41
CA SER A 21 31.68 -27.47 -8.71
C SER A 21 31.25 -26.69 -7.47
N ASP A 22 30.75 -27.37 -6.43
CA ASP A 22 30.05 -26.69 -5.32
C ASP A 22 30.98 -26.31 -4.15
N LEU A 23 32.29 -26.57 -4.30
CA LEU A 23 33.33 -26.32 -3.28
C LEU A 23 34.16 -25.06 -3.54
N ARG A 24 33.73 -24.17 -4.46
CA ARG A 24 34.43 -22.91 -4.77
C ARG A 24 33.66 -21.62 -4.50
N LEU A 25 32.40 -21.69 -4.04
CA LEU A 25 31.57 -20.50 -3.79
C LEU A 25 31.58 -20.01 -2.33
N SER A 26 32.21 -20.73 -1.40
CA SER A 26 32.18 -20.38 0.03
C SER A 26 33.35 -19.54 0.54
N ASP A 27 34.21 -19.00 -0.35
CA ASP A 27 35.46 -18.30 0.02
C ASP A 27 35.53 -16.84 -0.45
N ARG A 28 34.48 -16.31 -1.11
CA ARG A 28 34.37 -14.88 -1.43
C ARG A 28 33.59 -14.18 -0.32
N SER A 29 34.22 -13.21 0.35
CA SER A 29 33.51 -12.25 1.20
C SER A 29 32.45 -11.52 0.36
N SER A 30 31.24 -11.35 0.90
CA SER A 30 30.17 -10.63 0.20
C SER A 30 30.59 -9.17 -0.06
N PRO A 31 30.22 -8.55 -1.20
CA PRO A 31 30.62 -7.19 -1.53
C PRO A 31 30.30 -6.16 -0.45
N ILE A 32 29.11 -6.27 0.15
CA ILE A 32 28.71 -5.40 1.26
C ILE A 32 29.64 -5.55 2.48
N ASP A 33 30.11 -6.76 2.79
CA ASP A 33 31.05 -6.97 3.89
C ASP A 33 32.42 -6.33 3.58
N ILE A 34 32.85 -6.37 2.32
CA ILE A 34 34.09 -5.72 1.88
C ILE A 34 33.98 -4.20 2.02
N ALA A 35 32.86 -3.63 1.56
CA ALA A 35 32.58 -2.20 1.66
C ALA A 35 32.52 -1.74 3.13
N LEU A 36 31.70 -2.38 3.96
CA LEU A 36 31.54 -2.01 5.37
C LEU A 36 32.87 -2.06 6.14
N ASN A 37 33.72 -3.05 5.87
CA ASN A 37 35.03 -3.16 6.51
C ASN A 37 35.95 -1.95 6.21
N GLN A 38 35.81 -1.28 5.06
CA GLN A 38 36.63 -0.09 4.74
C GLN A 38 36.37 1.09 5.68
N VAL A 39 35.17 1.16 6.25
CA VAL A 39 34.75 2.23 7.17
C VAL A 39 34.66 1.75 8.62
N GLY A 40 35.18 0.55 8.90
CA GLY A 40 35.22 -0.06 10.23
C GLY A 40 33.85 -0.54 10.72
N LEU A 41 32.95 -0.88 9.79
CA LEU A 41 31.62 -1.41 10.07
C LEU A 41 31.55 -2.90 9.74
N THR A 42 30.52 -3.53 10.31
CA THR A 42 30.08 -4.91 10.07
C THR A 42 28.57 -4.89 9.87
N ARG A 43 27.95 -6.00 9.45
CA ARG A 43 26.50 -6.10 9.36
C ARG A 43 25.81 -5.80 10.69
N GLU A 44 26.42 -6.23 11.79
CA GLU A 44 25.90 -6.03 13.15
C GLU A 44 26.01 -4.59 13.65
N THR A 45 26.95 -3.81 13.11
CA THR A 45 27.18 -2.41 13.55
C THR A 45 26.63 -1.38 12.57
N MET A 46 26.13 -1.80 11.40
CA MET A 46 25.44 -0.96 10.43
C MET A 46 23.96 -0.80 10.84
N THR A 47 23.73 -0.18 11.99
CA THR A 47 22.39 0.06 12.53
C THR A 47 22.37 1.36 13.32
N PHE A 48 21.19 1.95 13.47
CA PHE A 48 20.98 3.02 14.42
C PHE A 48 21.10 2.52 15.87
N ASP A 49 21.65 3.36 16.73
CA ASP A 49 21.48 3.22 18.18
C ASP A 49 20.13 3.80 18.58
N TYR A 50 19.18 2.92 18.94
CA TYR A 50 17.84 3.34 19.34
C TYR A 50 17.80 4.11 20.67
N GLY A 51 18.82 3.97 21.52
CA GLY A 51 18.99 4.79 22.71
C GLY A 51 19.29 6.23 22.32
N ASP A 52 20.23 6.45 21.41
CA ASP A 52 20.53 7.79 20.87
C ASP A 52 19.32 8.36 20.14
N MET A 53 18.70 7.58 19.26
CA MET A 53 17.51 7.95 18.49
C MET A 53 16.36 8.39 19.42
N SER A 54 16.15 7.70 20.54
CA SER A 54 15.09 8.02 21.50
C SER A 54 15.23 9.38 22.21
N ASN A 55 16.42 10.00 22.16
CA ASN A 55 16.60 11.37 22.66
C ASN A 55 16.03 12.44 21.73
N TYR A 56 15.71 12.07 20.48
CA TYR A 56 15.18 12.97 19.46
C TYR A 56 13.71 12.70 19.16
N GLY A 57 13.12 11.64 19.74
CA GLY A 57 11.71 11.36 19.58
C GLY A 57 11.30 9.96 20.01
N GLY A 58 10.02 9.69 19.80
CA GLY A 58 9.30 8.47 20.09
C GLY A 58 7.83 8.80 20.00
N ASP A 59 7.03 7.94 19.38
CA ASP A 59 5.71 8.35 18.93
C ASP A 59 4.58 7.39 19.28
N LYS A 60 3.37 7.95 19.30
CA LYS A 60 2.17 7.13 19.33
C LYS A 60 2.05 6.35 18.04
N PHE A 61 1.51 5.14 18.15
CA PHE A 61 1.15 4.28 17.03
C PHE A 61 2.30 3.71 16.18
N VAL A 62 3.57 3.85 16.59
CA VAL A 62 4.70 3.25 15.84
C VAL A 62 4.47 1.75 15.65
N LEU A 63 4.53 1.29 14.39
CA LEU A 63 4.27 -0.10 14.05
C LEU A 63 5.46 -1.01 14.44
N PRO A 64 5.24 -2.22 14.98
CA PRO A 64 6.31 -3.17 15.24
C PRO A 64 7.14 -3.55 14.00
N LEU A 65 6.51 -3.54 12.82
CA LEU A 65 7.17 -3.80 11.55
C LEU A 65 8.24 -2.74 11.23
N PHE A 66 7.99 -1.47 11.56
CA PHE A 66 8.95 -0.39 11.35
C PHE A 66 10.27 -0.72 12.07
N TYR A 67 10.20 -1.03 13.37
CA TYR A 67 11.40 -1.43 14.13
C TYR A 67 12.06 -2.69 13.59
N THR A 68 11.29 -3.64 13.07
CA THR A 68 11.82 -4.90 12.51
C THR A 68 12.74 -4.64 11.32
N LEU A 69 12.35 -3.73 10.43
CA LEU A 69 13.07 -3.42 9.20
C LEU A 69 14.12 -2.32 9.40
N HIS A 70 13.75 -1.26 10.11
CA HIS A 70 14.62 -0.10 10.35
C HIS A 70 15.85 -0.43 11.21
N SER A 71 15.78 -1.46 12.05
CA SER A 71 16.92 -1.89 12.88
C SER A 71 17.90 -2.82 12.16
N ASP A 72 17.54 -3.30 10.97
CA ASP A 72 18.33 -4.30 10.26
C ASP A 72 18.03 -4.24 8.76
N PHE A 73 18.86 -3.46 8.06
CA PHE A 73 18.82 -3.30 6.61
C PHE A 73 18.74 -4.65 5.87
N PHE A 74 19.46 -5.67 6.34
CA PHE A 74 19.54 -6.96 5.65
C PHE A 74 18.23 -7.76 5.67
N LYS A 75 17.21 -7.28 6.38
CA LYS A 75 15.85 -7.82 6.27
C LYS A 75 15.04 -7.19 5.14
N ILE A 76 15.36 -5.97 4.69
CA ILE A 76 14.52 -5.16 3.80
C ILE A 76 14.18 -5.94 2.54
N GLU A 77 15.18 -6.28 1.72
CA GLU A 77 14.96 -6.99 0.45
C GLU A 77 14.11 -8.24 0.63
N ARG A 78 14.47 -9.11 1.59
CA ARG A 78 13.74 -10.36 1.83
C ARG A 78 12.29 -10.14 2.23
N TYR A 79 12.03 -9.13 3.07
CA TYR A 79 10.68 -8.84 3.54
C TYR A 79 9.86 -8.15 2.45
N THR A 80 10.45 -7.20 1.72
CA THR A 80 9.80 -6.52 0.60
C THR A 80 9.43 -7.51 -0.50
N ASN A 81 10.34 -8.41 -0.91
CA ASN A 81 10.01 -9.44 -1.90
C ASN A 81 8.91 -10.38 -1.39
N ASN A 82 8.95 -10.77 -0.11
CA ASN A 82 7.86 -11.56 0.47
C ASN A 82 6.52 -10.81 0.51
N PHE A 83 6.54 -9.48 0.65
CA PHE A 83 5.36 -8.64 0.63
C PHE A 83 4.82 -8.50 -0.78
N LYS A 84 5.68 -8.17 -1.74
CA LYS A 84 5.40 -8.14 -3.18
C LYS A 84 4.75 -9.46 -3.63
N ASP A 85 5.43 -10.59 -3.44
CA ASP A 85 4.93 -11.92 -3.83
C ASP A 85 3.57 -12.24 -3.21
N ALA A 86 3.38 -11.86 -1.95
CA ALA A 86 2.13 -12.12 -1.24
C ALA A 86 0.99 -11.22 -1.71
N VAL A 87 1.25 -9.97 -2.08
CA VAL A 87 0.24 -9.06 -2.66
C VAL A 87 -0.10 -9.53 -4.07
N LYS A 88 0.89 -9.75 -4.94
CA LYS A 88 0.70 -10.28 -6.31
C LYS A 88 -0.11 -11.57 -6.32
N SER A 89 0.29 -12.56 -5.52
CA SER A 89 -0.40 -13.87 -5.47
C SER A 89 -1.84 -13.80 -4.94
N ASN A 90 -2.25 -12.68 -4.34
CA ASN A 90 -3.57 -12.49 -3.77
C ASN A 90 -4.30 -11.27 -4.34
N ALA A 91 -3.83 -10.68 -5.45
CA ALA A 91 -4.40 -9.47 -6.03
C ALA A 91 -5.92 -9.62 -6.26
N GLY A 92 -6.35 -10.74 -6.86
CA GLY A 92 -7.76 -11.08 -7.04
C GLY A 92 -8.49 -11.66 -5.81
N ASN A 93 -7.97 -11.51 -4.58
CA ASN A 93 -8.62 -12.01 -3.37
C ASN A 93 -8.66 -10.96 -2.25
N LEU A 94 -9.83 -10.35 -2.08
CA LEU A 94 -10.02 -9.23 -1.16
C LEU A 94 -9.80 -9.64 0.30
N GLN A 95 -10.28 -10.83 0.70
CA GLN A 95 -10.08 -11.29 2.08
C GLN A 95 -8.59 -11.40 2.43
N ASN A 96 -7.78 -11.96 1.54
CA ASN A 96 -6.36 -12.18 1.77
C ASN A 96 -5.60 -10.85 1.78
N LEU A 97 -5.94 -9.88 0.93
CA LEU A 97 -5.35 -8.53 0.96
C LEU A 97 -5.68 -7.79 2.26
N VAL A 98 -6.94 -7.83 2.71
CA VAL A 98 -7.35 -7.24 4.01
C VAL A 98 -6.65 -7.95 5.18
N SER A 99 -6.52 -9.28 5.13
CA SER A 99 -5.79 -10.06 6.14
C SER A 99 -4.29 -9.73 6.13
N PHE A 100 -3.69 -9.58 4.96
CA PHE A 100 -2.31 -9.18 4.77
C PHE A 100 -2.06 -7.82 5.41
N ALA A 101 -2.93 -6.84 5.13
CA ALA A 101 -2.79 -5.48 5.62
C ALA A 101 -2.96 -5.38 7.15
N SER A 102 -4.06 -5.92 7.69
CA SER A 102 -4.36 -5.86 9.14
C SER A 102 -3.22 -6.43 10.01
N ARG A 103 -2.54 -7.49 9.53
CA ARG A 103 -1.41 -8.12 10.24
C ARG A 103 -0.17 -7.23 10.33
N ARG A 104 -0.01 -6.26 9.43
CA ARG A 104 1.12 -5.33 9.39
C ARG A 104 0.85 -4.06 10.21
N LEU A 105 -0.42 -3.79 10.50
CA LEU A 105 -0.88 -2.70 11.37
C LEU A 105 -0.88 -3.03 12.88
N ASP A 106 -0.39 -4.21 13.27
CA ASP A 106 -0.48 -4.79 14.62
C ASP A 106 -1.93 -5.12 15.07
N GLU A 107 -2.83 -5.25 14.10
CA GLU A 107 -4.26 -5.51 14.33
C GLU A 107 -4.73 -6.79 13.64
N GLY A 108 -3.79 -7.70 13.37
CA GLY A 108 -4.02 -8.90 12.58
C GLY A 108 -5.01 -9.87 13.20
N VAL A 109 -5.97 -10.30 12.39
CA VAL A 109 -6.91 -11.39 12.69
C VAL A 109 -6.77 -12.46 11.62
N ARG A 110 -6.87 -13.74 12.00
CA ARG A 110 -6.78 -14.88 11.08
C ARG A 110 -8.16 -15.55 10.93
N ARG A 111 -9.05 -14.92 10.17
CA ARG A 111 -10.32 -15.54 9.79
C ARG A 111 -10.07 -16.76 8.88
N GLY A 112 -10.97 -17.73 8.87
CA GLY A 112 -10.80 -18.98 8.11
C GLY A 112 -9.84 -20.03 8.71
N LEU A 113 -9.05 -19.70 9.74
CA LEU A 113 -8.07 -20.66 10.31
C LEU A 113 -8.72 -21.88 10.97
N ILE A 114 -9.91 -21.70 11.58
CA ILE A 114 -10.66 -22.76 12.26
C ILE A 114 -12.05 -22.83 11.62
N GLY A 115 -12.10 -23.32 10.38
CA GLY A 115 -13.32 -23.41 9.59
C GLY A 115 -13.68 -22.12 8.87
N ASP A 116 -14.63 -22.23 7.95
CA ASP A 116 -15.14 -21.09 7.19
C ASP A 116 -16.05 -20.24 8.11
N PRO A 117 -15.77 -18.94 8.29
CA PRO A 117 -16.59 -18.07 9.13
C PRO A 117 -18.05 -17.93 8.63
N LEU A 118 -18.33 -18.28 7.38
CA LEU A 118 -19.63 -18.19 6.72
C LEU A 118 -20.38 -19.53 6.67
N ASP A 119 -19.83 -20.61 7.25
CA ASP A 119 -20.40 -21.97 7.23
C ASP A 119 -21.90 -22.01 7.65
N SER A 120 -22.30 -21.17 8.60
CA SER A 120 -23.69 -21.11 9.08
C SER A 120 -24.68 -20.51 8.09
N ILE A 121 -24.19 -19.79 7.08
CA ILE A 121 -25.01 -19.08 6.09
C ILE A 121 -25.43 -20.01 4.96
N PHE A 122 -24.57 -20.92 4.51
CA PHE A 122 -24.84 -21.77 3.33
C PHE A 122 -26.19 -22.51 3.39
N PRO A 123 -26.63 -23.12 4.51
CA PRO A 123 -27.94 -23.76 4.58
C PRO A 123 -29.13 -22.81 4.39
N LEU A 124 -28.96 -21.51 4.63
CA LEU A 124 -30.01 -20.49 4.44
C LEU A 124 -30.22 -20.18 2.95
N LEU A 125 -29.20 -20.35 2.12
CA LEU A 125 -29.22 -20.08 0.68
C LEU A 125 -30.03 -21.12 -0.11
N ASP A 126 -30.28 -22.29 0.49
CA ASP A 126 -31.10 -23.36 -0.09
C ASP A 126 -32.61 -23.11 0.01
N HIS A 127 -33.04 -22.04 0.68
CA HIS A 127 -34.45 -21.67 0.74
C HIS A 127 -35.00 -21.32 -0.66
N PRO A 128 -36.29 -21.58 -0.98
CA PRO A 128 -36.89 -21.23 -2.27
C PRO A 128 -36.88 -19.73 -2.63
N ASP A 129 -36.85 -18.87 -1.60
CA ASP A 129 -36.93 -17.40 -1.70
C ASP A 129 -35.73 -16.73 -0.97
N PRO A 130 -34.46 -17.01 -1.33
CA PRO A 130 -33.32 -16.66 -0.50
C PRO A 130 -33.09 -15.15 -0.38
N LEU A 131 -33.27 -14.39 -1.47
CA LEU A 131 -33.13 -12.92 -1.46
C LEU A 131 -34.22 -12.23 -0.63
N TYR A 132 -35.48 -12.66 -0.79
CA TYR A 132 -36.57 -12.09 0.01
C TYR A 132 -36.33 -12.34 1.50
N ASN A 133 -35.95 -13.56 1.88
CA ASN A 133 -35.70 -13.91 3.27
C ASN A 133 -34.52 -13.16 3.89
N SER A 134 -33.40 -13.04 3.16
CA SER A 134 -32.24 -12.31 3.65
C SER A 134 -32.55 -10.84 3.90
N ILE A 135 -33.33 -10.20 3.02
CA ILE A 135 -33.80 -8.81 3.23
C ILE A 135 -34.74 -8.72 4.43
N MET A 136 -35.67 -9.66 4.63
CA MET A 136 -36.53 -9.66 5.84
C MET A 136 -35.72 -9.85 7.13
N ASP A 137 -34.68 -10.67 7.09
CA ASP A 137 -33.75 -10.87 8.20
C ASP A 137 -32.87 -9.63 8.42
N LEU A 138 -32.53 -8.87 7.38
CA LEU A 138 -31.87 -7.57 7.53
C LEU A 138 -32.71 -6.61 8.37
N TYR A 139 -34.01 -6.47 8.07
CA TYR A 139 -34.91 -5.64 8.89
C TYR A 139 -34.98 -6.16 10.34
N THR A 140 -35.24 -7.45 10.52
CA THR A 140 -35.58 -7.99 11.85
C THR A 140 -34.37 -8.32 12.72
N ARG A 141 -33.38 -9.04 12.20
CA ARG A 141 -32.18 -9.48 12.93
C ARG A 141 -31.07 -8.44 12.88
N GLY A 142 -30.84 -7.83 11.71
CA GLY A 142 -29.80 -6.80 11.55
C GLY A 142 -30.18 -5.49 12.25
N MET A 143 -31.36 -4.95 11.90
CA MET A 143 -31.78 -3.61 12.28
C MET A 143 -32.80 -3.55 13.43
N ALA A 144 -33.31 -4.69 13.90
CA ALA A 144 -34.35 -4.77 14.94
C ALA A 144 -35.63 -3.97 14.62
N LEU A 145 -36.00 -3.94 13.33
CA LEU A 145 -37.19 -3.28 12.79
C LEU A 145 -38.28 -4.30 12.41
N PRO A 146 -39.56 -3.89 12.40
CA PRO A 146 -40.63 -4.72 11.84
C PRO A 146 -40.45 -4.88 10.32
N TRP A 147 -41.15 -5.87 9.75
CA TRP A 147 -41.21 -6.02 8.30
C TRP A 147 -41.78 -4.75 7.64
N PRO A 148 -41.27 -4.35 6.46
CA PRO A 148 -41.80 -3.22 5.74
C PRO A 148 -43.25 -3.51 5.29
N ALA A 149 -44.12 -2.51 5.35
CA ALA A 149 -45.55 -2.69 5.09
C ALA A 149 -45.86 -3.23 3.68
N ASN A 150 -44.96 -2.98 2.73
CA ASN A 150 -45.04 -3.40 1.34
C ASN A 150 -44.18 -4.64 1.02
N HIS A 151 -43.78 -5.44 2.02
CA HIS A 151 -42.91 -6.62 1.81
C HIS A 151 -43.44 -7.64 0.79
N GLU A 152 -44.76 -7.75 0.58
CA GLU A 152 -45.34 -8.60 -0.47
C GLU A 152 -44.93 -8.16 -1.89
N ASN A 153 -44.69 -6.86 -2.11
CA ASN A 153 -44.14 -6.37 -3.37
C ASN A 153 -42.69 -6.86 -3.54
N LEU A 154 -41.87 -6.75 -2.48
CA LEU A 154 -40.51 -7.28 -2.50
C LEU A 154 -40.52 -8.78 -2.81
N LYS A 155 -41.43 -9.56 -2.21
CA LYS A 155 -41.52 -11.00 -2.50
C LYS A 155 -41.75 -11.28 -3.98
N ARG A 156 -42.70 -10.54 -4.58
CA ARG A 156 -42.98 -10.64 -6.02
C ARG A 156 -41.77 -10.22 -6.86
N ASP A 157 -41.15 -9.09 -6.53
CA ASP A 157 -40.08 -8.51 -7.34
C ASP A 157 -38.80 -9.37 -7.23
N ALA A 158 -38.46 -9.87 -6.03
CA ALA A 158 -37.37 -10.82 -5.82
C ALA A 158 -37.58 -12.13 -6.59
N SER A 159 -38.83 -12.60 -6.72
CA SER A 159 -39.13 -13.82 -7.50
C SER A 159 -38.89 -13.69 -9.01
N SER A 160 -38.69 -12.46 -9.51
CA SER A 160 -38.32 -12.21 -10.91
C SER A 160 -36.81 -12.30 -11.17
N ILE A 161 -36.00 -12.33 -10.10
CA ILE A 161 -34.55 -12.47 -10.17
C ILE A 161 -34.18 -13.96 -10.28
N PRO A 162 -33.22 -14.36 -11.14
CA PRO A 162 -32.71 -15.74 -11.20
C PRO A 162 -32.30 -16.25 -9.83
N VAL A 163 -32.65 -17.51 -9.49
CA VAL A 163 -32.46 -18.04 -8.13
C VAL A 163 -30.98 -18.10 -7.74
N GLU A 164 -30.09 -18.33 -8.70
CA GLU A 164 -28.65 -18.33 -8.53
C GLU A 164 -28.15 -16.94 -8.11
N LEU A 165 -28.64 -15.88 -8.76
CA LEU A 165 -28.31 -14.50 -8.40
C LEU A 165 -28.93 -14.08 -7.07
N GLN A 166 -30.15 -14.57 -6.75
CA GLN A 166 -30.74 -14.38 -5.43
C GLN A 166 -29.88 -14.98 -4.31
N ARG A 167 -29.25 -16.14 -4.55
CA ARG A 167 -28.36 -16.79 -3.57
C ARG A 167 -27.09 -15.98 -3.34
N VAL A 168 -26.51 -15.44 -4.40
CA VAL A 168 -25.32 -14.58 -4.30
C VAL A 168 -25.62 -13.32 -3.49
N ALA A 169 -26.68 -12.60 -3.84
CA ALA A 169 -27.09 -11.42 -3.06
C ALA A 169 -27.42 -11.79 -1.60
N ALA A 170 -28.11 -12.92 -1.38
CA ALA A 170 -28.44 -13.38 -0.03
C ALA A 170 -27.20 -13.73 0.82
N LEU A 171 -26.14 -14.29 0.23
CA LEU A 171 -24.88 -14.59 0.92
C LEU A 171 -24.29 -13.31 1.53
N ILE A 172 -24.15 -12.25 0.72
CA ILE A 172 -23.62 -10.97 1.16
C ILE A 172 -24.48 -10.36 2.27
N ILE A 173 -25.81 -10.35 2.08
CA ILE A 173 -26.75 -9.80 3.06
C ILE A 173 -26.66 -10.56 4.39
N TYR A 174 -26.60 -11.89 4.37
CA TYR A 174 -26.46 -12.70 5.58
C TYR A 174 -25.11 -12.52 6.26
N ALA A 175 -24.00 -12.45 5.51
CA ALA A 175 -22.67 -12.19 6.06
C ALA A 175 -22.65 -10.85 6.80
N SER A 176 -23.32 -9.83 6.23
CA SER A 176 -23.50 -8.51 6.82
C SER A 176 -24.22 -8.55 8.17
N ILE A 177 -25.24 -9.41 8.29
CA ILE A 177 -26.05 -9.55 9.52
C ILE A 177 -25.28 -10.34 10.59
N ASP A 178 -24.72 -11.50 10.22
CA ASP A 178 -24.14 -12.45 11.16
C ASP A 178 -22.88 -11.91 11.84
N THR A 179 -22.19 -10.97 11.18
CA THR A 179 -20.92 -10.40 11.67
C THR A 179 -21.07 -8.97 12.20
N LEU A 180 -22.28 -8.37 12.15
CA LEU A 180 -22.57 -6.98 12.54
C LEU A 180 -22.13 -6.61 13.97
N GLU A 181 -22.16 -7.57 14.89
CA GLU A 181 -21.72 -7.35 16.27
C GLU A 181 -20.25 -6.92 16.36
N TYR A 182 -19.40 -7.35 15.42
CA TYR A 182 -18.01 -6.90 15.36
C TYR A 182 -17.90 -5.42 14.99
N HIS A 183 -18.65 -4.96 13.99
CA HIS A 183 -18.70 -3.53 13.65
C HIS A 183 -19.18 -2.68 14.84
N ARG A 184 -20.24 -3.12 15.54
CA ARG A 184 -20.72 -2.43 16.76
C ARG A 184 -19.65 -2.33 17.84
N ARG A 185 -18.91 -3.41 18.07
CA ARG A 185 -17.80 -3.45 19.06
C ARG A 185 -16.60 -2.61 18.64
N ALA A 186 -16.33 -2.49 17.35
CA ALA A 186 -15.25 -1.66 16.82
C ALA A 186 -15.40 -0.20 17.28
N PHE A 187 -16.63 0.31 17.32
CA PHE A 187 -16.93 1.70 17.69
C PHE A 187 -17.58 1.88 19.07
N GLU A 188 -17.85 0.82 19.83
CA GLU A 188 -18.59 0.89 21.11
C GLU A 188 -17.99 1.91 22.09
N LYS A 189 -16.66 1.86 22.30
CA LYS A 189 -15.97 2.80 23.20
C LYS A 189 -15.98 4.21 22.63
N ALA A 190 -15.77 4.37 21.32
CA ALA A 190 -15.76 5.66 20.67
C ALA A 190 -17.15 6.33 20.76
N ALA A 191 -18.23 5.59 20.49
CA ALA A 191 -19.62 6.05 20.58
C ALA A 191 -20.03 6.48 22.00
N SER A 192 -19.34 6.00 23.04
CA SER A 192 -19.59 6.42 24.42
C SER A 192 -19.03 7.81 24.75
N GLU A 193 -18.10 8.31 23.94
CA GLU A 193 -17.37 9.56 24.17
C GLU A 193 -17.55 10.60 23.05
N PHE A 194 -17.91 10.16 21.84
CA PHE A 194 -18.00 10.98 20.64
C PHE A 194 -19.33 10.78 19.91
N ASP A 195 -19.78 11.81 19.21
CA ASP A 195 -20.83 11.69 18.21
C ASP A 195 -20.23 11.12 16.93
N LEU A 196 -20.66 9.92 16.52
CA LEU A 196 -20.08 9.25 15.36
C LEU A 196 -20.41 9.95 14.04
N HIS A 197 -21.54 10.65 13.93
CA HIS A 197 -21.89 11.42 12.74
C HIS A 197 -20.98 12.66 12.57
N ASP A 198 -20.62 13.31 13.69
CA ASP A 198 -19.61 14.38 13.70
C ASP A 198 -18.22 13.84 13.32
N MET A 199 -17.82 12.73 13.94
CA MET A 199 -16.52 12.10 13.66
C MET A 199 -16.40 11.67 12.20
N TYR A 200 -17.46 11.12 11.61
CA TYR A 200 -17.50 10.75 10.20
C TYR A 200 -17.20 11.95 9.30
N SER A 201 -17.87 13.08 9.53
CA SER A 201 -17.67 14.31 8.75
C SER A 201 -16.27 14.92 8.90
N ARG A 202 -15.62 14.67 10.05
CA ARG A 202 -14.28 15.19 10.36
C ARG A 202 -13.17 14.28 9.85
N ALA A 203 -13.38 12.97 9.91
CA ALA A 203 -12.45 11.99 9.37
C ALA A 203 -12.21 12.22 7.87
N GLN A 204 -13.25 12.61 7.12
CA GLN A 204 -13.15 12.90 5.69
C GLN A 204 -12.20 14.06 5.33
N LYS A 205 -11.81 14.87 6.32
CA LYS A 205 -10.94 16.03 6.14
C LYS A 205 -9.51 15.76 6.58
N ILE A 206 -9.17 14.55 7.00
CA ILE A 206 -7.81 14.24 7.46
C ILE A 206 -6.83 14.54 6.32
N LEU A 207 -5.88 15.43 6.62
CA LEU A 207 -4.84 15.89 5.69
C LEU A 207 -5.36 16.53 4.39
N ALA A 208 -6.62 16.97 4.35
CA ALA A 208 -7.16 17.74 3.21
C ALA A 208 -6.57 19.17 3.15
N SER A 209 -6.04 19.67 4.27
CA SER A 209 -5.36 20.95 4.39
C SER A 209 -4.40 20.99 5.59
N ASP A 210 -3.52 22.00 5.61
CA ASP A 210 -2.62 22.27 6.75
C ASP A 210 -3.36 22.50 8.07
N GLN A 211 -4.65 22.89 8.04
CA GLN A 211 -5.46 23.11 9.25
C GLN A 211 -5.98 21.81 9.87
N ASP A 212 -6.09 20.73 9.09
CA ASP A 212 -6.66 19.46 9.54
C ASP A 212 -5.72 18.68 10.46
N ILE A 213 -4.43 19.04 10.44
CA ILE A 213 -3.39 18.53 11.35
C ILE A 213 -3.66 18.95 12.81
N VAL A 214 -4.56 19.91 13.06
CA VAL A 214 -4.85 20.51 14.39
C VAL A 214 -6.12 19.94 15.04
N ASP A 215 -6.75 18.91 14.46
CA ASP A 215 -7.88 18.26 15.11
C ASP A 215 -7.46 17.46 16.36
N PHE A 216 -7.63 18.08 17.54
CA PHE A 216 -7.27 17.50 18.83
C PHE A 216 -8.10 16.27 19.25
N SER A 217 -9.19 15.95 18.55
CA SER A 217 -10.05 14.82 18.91
C SER A 217 -9.69 13.52 18.21
N LEU A 218 -9.06 13.59 17.03
CA LEU A 218 -8.74 12.42 16.21
C LEU A 218 -7.83 11.43 16.93
N GLU A 219 -6.80 11.92 17.63
CA GLU A 219 -5.90 11.06 18.41
C GLU A 219 -6.68 10.22 19.43
N LYS A 220 -7.54 10.88 20.20
CA LYS A 220 -8.34 10.21 21.24
C LYS A 220 -9.41 9.31 20.63
N PHE A 221 -10.01 9.70 19.51
CA PHE A 221 -10.95 8.86 18.77
C PHE A 221 -10.26 7.56 18.29
N ALA A 222 -9.07 7.66 17.68
CA ALA A 222 -8.28 6.51 17.24
C ALA A 222 -7.92 5.56 18.39
N GLU A 223 -7.62 6.08 19.58
CA GLU A 223 -7.40 5.27 20.79
C GLU A 223 -8.66 4.53 21.29
N ARG A 224 -9.86 4.93 20.83
CA ARG A 224 -11.14 4.29 21.20
C ARG A 224 -11.68 3.34 20.16
N VAL A 225 -11.21 3.39 18.91
CA VAL A 225 -11.59 2.42 17.88
C VAL A 225 -10.88 1.09 18.13
N ASP A 226 -11.63 -0.01 18.13
CA ASP A 226 -11.09 -1.36 18.20
C ASP A 226 -10.90 -1.92 16.80
N PHE A 227 -9.72 -1.67 16.23
CA PHE A 227 -9.37 -2.06 14.86
C PHE A 227 -9.41 -3.58 14.64
N LYS A 228 -9.20 -4.41 15.67
CA LYS A 228 -9.30 -5.86 15.53
C LYS A 228 -10.72 -6.30 15.22
N TYR A 229 -11.72 -5.73 15.91
CA TYR A 229 -13.11 -6.00 15.58
C TYR A 229 -13.50 -5.42 14.22
N LEU A 230 -13.01 -4.23 13.87
CA LEU A 230 -13.20 -3.63 12.54
C LEU A 230 -12.71 -4.58 11.43
N TYR A 231 -11.47 -5.06 11.52
CA TYR A 231 -10.87 -5.93 10.51
C TYR A 231 -11.40 -7.37 10.56
N THR A 232 -11.94 -7.83 11.70
CA THR A 232 -12.66 -9.11 11.78
C THR A 232 -13.89 -9.09 10.89
N HIS A 233 -14.71 -8.04 11.00
CA HIS A 233 -15.90 -7.89 10.16
C HIS A 233 -15.51 -7.73 8.70
N ALA A 234 -14.55 -6.85 8.40
CA ALA A 234 -14.09 -6.59 7.04
C ALA A 234 -13.67 -7.89 6.31
N GLN A 235 -12.88 -8.75 6.96
CA GLN A 235 -12.44 -10.02 6.37
C GLN A 235 -13.60 -10.99 6.09
N ASP A 236 -14.65 -11.03 6.92
CA ASP A 236 -15.79 -11.92 6.68
C ASP A 236 -16.66 -11.42 5.52
N ILE A 237 -16.82 -10.09 5.39
CA ILE A 237 -17.52 -9.49 4.24
C ILE A 237 -16.71 -9.66 2.96
N ALA A 238 -15.41 -9.37 2.98
CA ALA A 238 -14.53 -9.57 1.84
C ALA A 238 -14.57 -11.03 1.35
N HIS A 239 -14.61 -11.99 2.29
CA HIS A 239 -14.77 -13.41 1.93
C HIS A 239 -16.12 -13.71 1.26
N ALA A 240 -17.21 -13.08 1.71
CA ALA A 240 -18.51 -13.22 1.07
C ALA A 240 -18.53 -12.61 -0.34
N VAL A 241 -17.80 -11.51 -0.55
CA VAL A 241 -17.60 -10.88 -1.87
C VAL A 241 -16.77 -11.80 -2.77
N ASP A 242 -15.65 -12.35 -2.29
CA ASP A 242 -14.82 -13.28 -3.06
C ASP A 242 -15.65 -14.50 -3.53
N ILE A 243 -16.45 -15.11 -2.65
CA ILE A 243 -17.35 -16.22 -3.01
C ILE A 243 -18.44 -15.78 -4.00
N ALA A 244 -18.94 -14.55 -3.87
CA ALA A 244 -19.94 -13.99 -4.77
C ALA A 244 -19.37 -13.83 -6.18
N VAL A 245 -18.19 -13.23 -6.33
CA VAL A 245 -17.47 -13.05 -7.59
C VAL A 245 -17.21 -14.41 -8.26
N ASP A 246 -16.64 -15.37 -7.52
CA ASP A 246 -16.41 -16.74 -8.01
C ASP A 246 -17.71 -17.41 -8.50
N SER A 247 -18.80 -17.20 -7.78
CA SER A 247 -20.11 -17.75 -8.14
C SER A 247 -20.67 -17.08 -9.38
N LEU A 248 -20.51 -15.76 -9.52
CA LEU A 248 -21.02 -14.96 -10.63
C LEU A 248 -20.27 -15.25 -11.93
N ALA A 249 -18.95 -15.44 -11.88
CA ALA A 249 -18.11 -15.83 -13.02
C ALA A 249 -18.56 -17.16 -13.68
N ALA A 250 -19.22 -18.04 -12.91
CA ALA A 250 -19.73 -19.31 -13.40
C ALA A 250 -21.15 -19.25 -14.00
N LEU A 251 -21.81 -18.08 -13.96
CA LEU A 251 -23.18 -17.90 -14.40
C LEU A 251 -23.25 -17.21 -15.77
N SER A 252 -24.42 -17.32 -16.41
CA SER A 252 -24.71 -16.64 -17.67
C SER A 252 -26.17 -16.20 -17.68
N PHE A 253 -26.44 -14.95 -18.03
CA PHE A 253 -27.76 -14.36 -17.93
C PHE A 253 -28.29 -13.96 -19.31
N ASN A 254 -29.49 -14.44 -19.68
CA ASN A 254 -30.12 -14.20 -20.98
C ASN A 254 -31.49 -13.51 -20.88
N THR A 255 -31.85 -13.04 -19.69
CA THR A 255 -33.17 -12.49 -19.37
C THR A 255 -33.03 -11.11 -18.76
N ASN A 256 -33.94 -10.21 -19.13
CA ASN A 256 -34.02 -8.90 -18.48
C ASN A 256 -34.75 -9.03 -17.16
N PHE A 257 -34.09 -8.63 -16.08
CA PHE A 257 -34.65 -8.48 -14.76
C PHE A 257 -34.10 -7.19 -14.16
N SER A 258 -34.79 -6.66 -13.15
CA SER A 258 -34.28 -5.53 -12.36
C SER A 258 -34.99 -5.54 -11.02
N LEU A 259 -34.25 -5.27 -9.96
CA LEU A 259 -34.79 -5.04 -8.63
C LEU A 259 -34.13 -3.80 -8.03
N ARG A 260 -34.93 -2.92 -7.45
CA ARG A 260 -34.46 -1.82 -6.59
C ARG A 260 -35.31 -1.80 -5.35
N TRP A 261 -34.68 -1.88 -4.18
CA TRP A 261 -35.37 -1.93 -2.90
C TRP A 261 -34.63 -1.13 -1.83
N ASP A 262 -35.30 -0.14 -1.24
CA ASP A 262 -34.74 0.65 -0.14
C ASP A 262 -34.68 -0.18 1.15
N THR A 263 -33.51 -0.25 1.77
CA THR A 263 -33.33 -0.82 3.10
C THR A 263 -32.84 0.25 4.09
N PRO A 264 -32.88 -0.02 5.40
CA PRO A 264 -32.30 0.89 6.39
C PRO A 264 -30.79 1.10 6.24
N LEU A 265 -30.07 0.23 5.51
CA LEU A 265 -28.63 0.36 5.22
C LEU A 265 -28.36 1.00 3.86
N GLY A 266 -29.38 1.41 3.10
CA GLY A 266 -29.23 1.86 1.72
C GLY A 266 -29.95 0.93 0.73
N MET A 267 -29.95 1.33 -0.54
CA MET A 267 -30.65 0.61 -1.60
C MET A 267 -29.95 -0.71 -1.95
N ILE A 268 -30.74 -1.77 -2.14
CA ILE A 268 -30.29 -2.97 -2.86
C ILE A 268 -30.75 -2.82 -4.30
N ALA A 269 -29.81 -2.89 -5.25
CA ALA A 269 -30.06 -2.89 -6.68
C ALA A 269 -29.50 -4.16 -7.33
N ILE A 270 -30.28 -4.77 -8.20
CA ILE A 270 -29.85 -5.89 -9.04
C ILE A 270 -30.22 -5.55 -10.47
N GLY A 271 -29.20 -5.37 -11.32
CA GLY A 271 -29.31 -5.00 -12.72
C GLY A 271 -29.30 -6.20 -13.66
N GLY A 272 -29.84 -5.99 -14.86
CA GLY A 272 -29.81 -6.97 -15.96
C GLY A 272 -28.73 -6.58 -16.96
N ARG A 273 -28.74 -7.14 -18.18
CA ARG A 273 -27.77 -6.75 -19.24
C ARG A 273 -28.07 -5.38 -19.89
N GLY A 274 -28.50 -4.43 -19.08
CA GLY A 274 -29.07 -3.15 -19.48
C GLY A 274 -28.03 -2.17 -20.00
N LYS A 275 -28.44 -0.92 -20.15
CA LYS A 275 -27.53 0.22 -20.04
C LYS A 275 -28.15 1.07 -18.97
N ASP A 276 -27.80 0.76 -17.74
CA ASP A 276 -28.38 1.27 -16.53
C ASP A 276 -27.61 2.51 -16.03
N ILE A 277 -28.31 3.26 -15.18
CA ILE A 277 -27.71 4.39 -14.46
C ILE A 277 -28.03 4.15 -12.99
N TYR A 278 -27.00 4.25 -12.16
CA TYR A 278 -27.08 4.16 -10.71
C TYR A 278 -26.82 5.55 -10.13
N PRO A 279 -27.87 6.38 -9.92
CA PRO A 279 -27.68 7.76 -9.48
C PRO A 279 -27.06 7.84 -8.08
N ALA A 280 -26.44 8.97 -7.77
CA ALA A 280 -25.87 9.23 -6.46
C ALA A 280 -26.88 8.99 -5.32
N GLY A 281 -26.44 8.27 -4.29
CA GLY A 281 -27.23 7.91 -3.13
C GLY A 281 -26.59 6.78 -2.33
N ASP A 282 -27.19 6.46 -1.18
CA ASP A 282 -26.72 5.39 -0.31
C ASP A 282 -27.17 4.03 -0.86
N TYR A 283 -26.22 3.22 -1.31
CA TYR A 283 -26.44 1.84 -1.68
C TYR A 283 -25.84 0.91 -0.64
N PHE A 284 -26.58 -0.13 -0.32
CA PHE A 284 -26.07 -1.25 0.48
C PHE A 284 -25.41 -2.30 -0.42
N LEU A 285 -26.07 -2.66 -1.52
CA LEU A 285 -25.60 -3.69 -2.44
C LEU A 285 -26.06 -3.36 -3.87
N ILE A 286 -25.13 -3.40 -4.80
CA ILE A 286 -25.37 -3.43 -6.24
C ILE A 286 -24.76 -4.71 -6.79
N ILE A 287 -25.53 -5.45 -7.58
CA ILE A 287 -25.00 -6.50 -8.46
C ILE A 287 -25.58 -6.24 -9.85
N ASP A 288 -24.75 -5.83 -10.78
CA ASP A 288 -25.09 -5.76 -12.19
C ASP A 288 -24.52 -6.99 -12.92
N VAL A 289 -25.20 -7.44 -13.98
CA VAL A 289 -24.78 -8.60 -14.78
C VAL A 289 -24.33 -8.22 -16.18
N GLY A 290 -24.28 -6.92 -16.46
CA GLY A 290 -23.45 -6.30 -17.48
C GLY A 290 -24.15 -5.25 -18.34
N GLY A 291 -23.44 -4.83 -19.38
CA GLY A 291 -23.81 -3.72 -20.23
C GLY A 291 -23.14 -2.42 -19.76
N ASN A 292 -22.90 -1.51 -20.71
CA ASN A 292 -22.11 -0.30 -20.46
C ASN A 292 -22.86 0.71 -19.58
N ASP A 293 -22.63 0.67 -18.30
CA ASP A 293 -23.38 1.34 -17.26
C ASP A 293 -22.74 2.64 -16.80
N ARG A 294 -23.47 3.37 -15.96
CA ARG A 294 -22.95 4.56 -15.30
C ARG A 294 -23.31 4.55 -13.82
N TYR A 295 -22.28 4.51 -12.99
CA TYR A 295 -22.35 4.53 -11.54
C TYR A 295 -22.05 5.93 -11.03
N GLU A 296 -23.02 6.57 -10.39
CA GLU A 296 -22.86 7.84 -9.68
C GLU A 296 -22.86 7.66 -8.15
N GLY A 297 -22.99 6.41 -7.69
CA GLY A 297 -22.98 6.00 -6.29
C GLY A 297 -22.94 4.48 -6.17
N GLY A 298 -22.75 3.98 -4.95
CA GLY A 298 -22.48 2.57 -4.69
C GLY A 298 -20.98 2.28 -4.59
N GLY A 299 -20.65 1.13 -4.01
CA GLY A 299 -19.26 0.79 -3.69
C GLY A 299 -18.59 1.78 -2.73
N ALA A 300 -19.35 2.65 -2.06
CA ALA A 300 -18.84 3.58 -1.06
C ALA A 300 -19.93 3.88 -0.04
N ASN A 301 -19.54 3.93 1.24
CA ASN A 301 -20.48 4.11 2.32
C ASN A 301 -20.60 5.61 2.66
N GLY A 302 -21.82 6.15 2.67
CA GLY A 302 -22.09 7.59 2.72
C GLY A 302 -22.25 8.19 4.11
N SER A 303 -22.42 7.34 5.13
CA SER A 303 -22.60 7.77 6.53
C SER A 303 -22.28 6.64 7.52
N VAL A 304 -22.37 6.91 8.83
CA VAL A 304 -22.31 5.86 9.85
C VAL A 304 -23.59 4.98 9.91
N ASP A 305 -24.69 5.45 9.33
CA ASP A 305 -25.94 4.67 9.23
C ASP A 305 -25.90 3.74 8.01
N ASN A 306 -25.33 4.22 6.90
CA ASN A 306 -24.90 3.41 5.77
C ASN A 306 -23.42 3.03 5.97
N TRP A 307 -23.15 2.14 6.93
CA TRP A 307 -21.79 1.72 7.30
C TRP A 307 -21.17 0.72 6.31
N MET A 308 -21.91 0.31 5.27
CA MET A 308 -21.40 -0.58 4.24
C MET A 308 -22.03 -0.37 2.87
N SER A 309 -21.23 -0.49 1.82
CA SER A 309 -21.68 -0.48 0.42
C SER A 309 -20.86 -1.45 -0.42
N ILE A 310 -21.53 -2.34 -1.15
CA ILE A 310 -20.88 -3.33 -2.04
C ILE A 310 -21.42 -3.14 -3.45
N LEU A 311 -20.53 -3.13 -4.45
CA LEU A 311 -20.84 -3.06 -5.86
C LEU A 311 -20.07 -4.18 -6.56
N ILE A 312 -20.78 -5.01 -7.34
CA ILE A 312 -20.18 -6.01 -8.22
C ILE A 312 -20.77 -5.78 -9.63
N ASP A 313 -19.94 -5.34 -10.57
CA ASP A 313 -20.23 -5.39 -12.01
C ASP A 313 -19.58 -6.63 -12.61
N LEU A 314 -20.13 -7.13 -13.71
CA LEU A 314 -19.74 -8.39 -14.33
C LEU A 314 -19.13 -8.24 -15.72
N ASP A 315 -19.54 -7.22 -16.49
CA ASP A 315 -19.27 -7.15 -17.94
C ASP A 315 -19.71 -5.81 -18.52
N GLY A 316 -18.80 -5.01 -19.06
CA GLY A 316 -19.14 -3.86 -19.88
C GLY A 316 -18.19 -2.68 -19.66
N ASN A 317 -17.99 -1.86 -20.70
CA ASN A 317 -17.20 -0.65 -20.53
C ASN A 317 -18.01 0.43 -19.82
N ASP A 318 -17.68 0.67 -18.56
CA ASP A 318 -18.45 1.37 -17.57
C ASP A 318 -17.82 2.70 -17.16
N VAL A 319 -18.67 3.53 -16.55
CA VAL A 319 -18.25 4.84 -16.04
C VAL A 319 -18.68 4.99 -14.58
N TYR A 320 -17.69 4.97 -13.70
CA TYR A 320 -17.82 5.24 -12.27
C TYR A 320 -17.48 6.72 -12.02
N GLU A 321 -18.50 7.57 -11.88
CA GLU A 321 -18.31 9.03 -11.79
C GLU A 321 -18.93 9.63 -10.52
N SER A 322 -18.09 10.18 -9.64
CA SER A 322 -18.57 10.95 -8.50
C SER A 322 -18.92 12.36 -8.94
N LYS A 323 -20.18 12.77 -8.73
CA LYS A 323 -20.62 14.16 -8.98
C LYS A 323 -20.42 15.09 -7.79
N ASN A 324 -19.96 14.57 -6.65
CA ASN A 324 -19.74 15.35 -5.45
C ASN A 324 -18.31 15.14 -4.96
N ASP A 325 -17.53 16.20 -5.14
CA ASP A 325 -16.12 16.30 -4.78
C ASP A 325 -15.82 15.92 -3.32
N ASP A 326 -16.76 16.14 -2.41
CA ASP A 326 -16.58 15.89 -0.97
C ASP A 326 -17.11 14.52 -0.50
N SER A 327 -17.70 13.71 -1.38
CA SER A 327 -18.29 12.41 -1.00
C SER A 327 -17.34 11.25 -1.28
N PRO A 328 -17.22 10.28 -0.35
CA PRO A 328 -16.54 9.02 -0.63
C PRO A 328 -17.18 8.32 -1.83
N ALA A 329 -16.35 7.72 -2.69
CA ALA A 329 -16.83 7.05 -3.91
C ALA A 329 -15.95 5.85 -4.27
N PHE A 330 -16.54 4.80 -4.87
CA PHE A 330 -15.83 3.71 -5.54
C PHE A 330 -14.70 3.05 -4.73
N GLY A 331 -15.07 2.10 -3.88
CA GLY A 331 -14.20 1.41 -2.94
C GLY A 331 -13.89 2.20 -1.66
N ALA A 332 -14.66 3.23 -1.30
CA ALA A 332 -14.33 4.08 -0.14
C ALA A 332 -15.11 3.72 1.13
N GLY A 333 -14.40 3.11 2.09
CA GLY A 333 -14.87 2.70 3.40
C GLY A 333 -14.49 3.68 4.51
N VAL A 334 -15.42 4.56 4.89
CA VAL A 334 -15.26 5.58 5.95
C VAL A 334 -16.02 5.16 7.20
N MET A 335 -15.29 4.91 8.29
CA MET A 335 -15.84 4.35 9.55
C MET A 335 -16.71 3.10 9.33
N GLY A 336 -16.41 2.36 8.27
CA GLY A 336 -17.27 1.34 7.69
C GLY A 336 -16.51 0.53 6.65
N TYR A 337 -17.25 -0.05 5.71
CA TYR A 337 -16.70 -0.97 4.72
C TYR A 337 -17.21 -0.65 3.32
N ALA A 338 -16.33 -0.74 2.33
CA ALA A 338 -16.75 -0.61 0.94
C ALA A 338 -15.94 -1.53 0.04
N TYR A 339 -16.64 -2.21 -0.87
CA TYR A 339 -16.04 -3.11 -1.84
C TYR A 339 -16.65 -2.82 -3.20
N LEU A 340 -15.81 -2.49 -4.17
CA LEU A 340 -16.15 -2.44 -5.58
C LEU A 340 -15.38 -3.56 -6.27
N VAL A 341 -16.09 -4.38 -7.04
CA VAL A 341 -15.50 -5.35 -7.96
C VAL A 341 -16.04 -5.09 -9.35
N ASP A 342 -15.16 -4.78 -10.29
CA ASP A 342 -15.42 -4.89 -11.72
C ASP A 342 -14.75 -6.18 -12.23
N MET A 343 -15.38 -6.88 -13.17
CA MET A 343 -14.93 -8.19 -13.63
C MET A 343 -14.47 -8.21 -15.08
N ASP A 344 -14.89 -7.25 -15.90
CA ASP A 344 -14.60 -7.21 -17.35
C ASP A 344 -15.05 -5.86 -17.92
N GLY A 345 -14.15 -5.10 -18.54
CA GLY A 345 -14.53 -3.81 -19.09
C GLY A 345 -13.37 -3.10 -19.77
N ASP A 346 -13.58 -1.86 -20.21
CA ASP A 346 -12.48 -0.88 -20.33
C ASP A 346 -13.07 0.36 -19.68
N ASP A 347 -12.71 0.61 -18.43
CA ASP A 347 -13.53 1.36 -17.49
C ASP A 347 -12.92 2.70 -17.12
N GLN A 348 -13.81 3.58 -16.66
CA GLN A 348 -13.43 4.92 -16.22
C GLN A 348 -13.87 5.14 -14.79
N TYR A 349 -12.89 5.18 -13.90
CA TYR A 349 -13.03 5.54 -12.49
C TYR A 349 -12.73 7.02 -12.31
N LEU A 350 -13.77 7.84 -12.46
CA LEU A 350 -13.76 9.30 -12.37
C LEU A 350 -14.22 9.76 -10.99
N GLY A 351 -13.35 9.57 -10.01
CA GLY A 351 -13.54 10.07 -8.65
C GLY A 351 -12.88 11.43 -8.43
N HIS A 352 -13.10 12.03 -7.27
CA HIS A 352 -12.40 13.25 -6.90
C HIS A 352 -11.65 13.07 -5.57
N ASN A 353 -12.30 13.29 -4.43
CA ASN A 353 -11.70 12.96 -3.14
C ASN A 353 -12.19 11.60 -2.64
N MET A 354 -11.35 10.89 -1.87
CA MET A 354 -11.71 9.63 -1.20
C MET A 354 -12.28 8.59 -2.19
N THR A 355 -11.46 8.17 -3.16
CA THR A 355 -11.90 7.27 -4.23
C THR A 355 -10.87 6.24 -4.68
N GLY A 356 -11.33 5.12 -5.23
CA GLY A 356 -10.46 4.02 -5.70
C GLY A 356 -9.84 3.26 -4.53
N GLY A 357 -10.66 2.67 -3.65
CA GLY A 357 -10.15 1.79 -2.59
C GLY A 357 -9.58 2.50 -1.36
N ILE A 358 -10.44 3.15 -0.56
CA ILE A 358 -10.03 4.01 0.56
C ILE A 358 -10.45 3.45 1.90
N GLY A 359 -9.50 3.34 2.84
CA GLY A 359 -9.79 2.98 4.23
C GLY A 359 -9.57 4.14 5.18
N LEU A 360 -10.65 4.72 5.69
CA LEU A 360 -10.60 5.84 6.64
C LEU A 360 -11.32 5.46 7.93
N PHE A 361 -10.61 5.09 9.01
CA PHE A 361 -11.22 4.38 10.15
C PHE A 361 -12.06 3.17 9.72
N GLY A 362 -11.74 2.60 8.56
CA GLY A 362 -12.56 1.64 7.83
C GLY A 362 -11.71 0.80 6.89
N VAL A 363 -12.38 0.02 6.05
CA VAL A 363 -11.76 -0.79 5.00
C VAL A 363 -12.45 -0.51 3.68
N GLY A 364 -11.68 -0.11 2.68
CA GLY A 364 -12.17 0.11 1.34
C GLY A 364 -11.31 -0.62 0.32
N ALA A 365 -11.96 -1.27 -0.64
CA ALA A 365 -11.26 -1.91 -1.75
C ALA A 365 -11.96 -1.68 -3.09
N LEU A 366 -11.14 -1.51 -4.11
CA LEU A 366 -11.50 -1.61 -5.52
C LEU A 366 -10.69 -2.76 -6.11
N LEU A 367 -11.37 -3.72 -6.73
CA LEU A 367 -10.76 -4.78 -7.53
C LEU A 367 -11.30 -4.65 -8.95
N ASP A 368 -10.44 -4.29 -9.88
CA ASP A 368 -10.68 -4.48 -11.31
C ASP A 368 -10.01 -5.78 -11.73
N MET A 369 -10.68 -6.56 -12.56
CA MET A 369 -10.16 -7.85 -13.01
C MET A 369 -9.65 -7.84 -14.44
N LYS A 370 -10.17 -6.95 -15.31
CA LYS A 370 -9.76 -6.88 -16.72
C LYS A 370 -10.20 -5.56 -17.34
N GLY A 371 -9.30 -4.98 -18.11
CA GLY A 371 -9.65 -3.95 -19.07
C GLY A 371 -8.44 -3.19 -19.56
N GLU A 372 -8.64 -2.07 -20.23
CA GLU A 372 -7.65 -1.00 -20.24
C GLU A 372 -8.29 0.19 -19.53
N ASP A 373 -7.87 0.43 -18.30
CA ASP A 373 -8.61 1.21 -17.32
C ASP A 373 -8.02 2.58 -17.05
N LYS A 374 -8.91 3.50 -16.70
CA LYS A 374 -8.55 4.85 -16.30
C LYS A 374 -9.01 5.16 -14.88
N TYR A 375 -8.03 5.39 -14.02
CA TYR A 375 -8.21 5.85 -12.66
C TYR A 375 -7.87 7.34 -12.55
N ASP A 376 -8.88 8.19 -12.38
CA ASP A 376 -8.71 9.62 -12.17
C ASP A 376 -9.22 9.99 -10.77
N GLY A 377 -8.32 10.50 -9.94
CA GLY A 377 -8.59 10.99 -8.60
C GLY A 377 -7.91 12.31 -8.33
N TYR A 378 -8.22 12.95 -7.20
CA TYR A 378 -7.63 14.21 -6.79
C TYR A 378 -6.84 14.07 -5.49
N ILE A 379 -7.52 13.91 -4.34
CA ILE A 379 -6.88 13.71 -3.03
C ILE A 379 -7.40 12.44 -2.37
N CYS A 380 -6.53 11.70 -1.66
CA CYS A 380 -6.92 10.49 -0.93
C CYS A 380 -7.54 9.49 -1.92
N ALA A 381 -6.72 9.04 -2.87
CA ALA A 381 -7.17 8.24 -4.01
C ALA A 381 -6.35 6.97 -4.18
N GLN A 382 -6.86 5.98 -4.92
CA GLN A 382 -6.08 4.86 -5.45
C GLN A 382 -5.30 4.09 -4.38
N GLY A 383 -5.99 3.36 -3.51
CA GLY A 383 -5.38 2.50 -2.50
C GLY A 383 -4.84 3.26 -1.29
N CYS A 384 -5.58 4.24 -0.76
CA CYS A 384 -5.13 5.06 0.37
C CYS A 384 -5.73 4.62 1.72
N GLY A 385 -4.86 4.39 2.72
CA GLY A 385 -5.23 3.97 4.07
C GLY A 385 -4.87 5.02 5.13
N GLN A 386 -5.86 5.49 5.88
CA GLN A 386 -5.70 6.45 6.99
C GLN A 386 -6.47 5.96 8.23
N PHE A 387 -5.76 5.50 9.25
CA PHE A 387 -6.39 4.73 10.33
C PHE A 387 -7.25 3.57 9.79
N GLY A 388 -6.85 2.94 8.69
CA GLY A 388 -7.70 2.03 7.92
C GLY A 388 -6.92 1.27 6.86
N ILE A 389 -7.62 0.46 6.09
CA ILE A 389 -7.03 -0.33 4.99
C ILE A 389 -7.66 0.15 3.68
N GLY A 390 -6.85 0.71 2.78
CA GLY A 390 -7.25 1.08 1.42
C GLY A 390 -6.52 0.20 0.41
N ILE A 391 -7.26 -0.39 -0.52
CA ILE A 391 -6.73 -1.33 -1.53
C ILE A 391 -7.28 -0.95 -2.90
N LEU A 392 -6.41 -0.70 -3.86
CA LEU A 392 -6.72 -0.78 -5.28
C LEU A 392 -5.94 -1.99 -5.83
N SER A 393 -6.64 -2.89 -6.50
CA SER A 393 -6.04 -4.01 -7.21
C SER A 393 -6.55 -4.03 -8.63
N ASP A 394 -5.64 -3.95 -9.58
CA ASP A 394 -5.87 -4.22 -10.99
C ASP A 394 -5.16 -5.55 -11.35
N LEU A 395 -5.73 -6.33 -12.27
CA LEU A 395 -5.23 -7.67 -12.62
C LEU A 395 -4.80 -7.81 -14.08
N GLU A 396 -5.36 -7.03 -15.00
CA GLU A 396 -5.05 -7.14 -16.42
C GLU A 396 -5.34 -5.80 -17.09
N GLY A 397 -4.35 -5.19 -17.72
CA GLY A 397 -4.65 -4.06 -18.58
C GLY A 397 -3.47 -3.31 -19.12
N LYS A 398 -3.71 -2.06 -19.47
CA LYS A 398 -2.70 -1.06 -19.75
C LYS A 398 -3.29 0.23 -19.23
N ASP A 399 -2.94 0.54 -18.00
CA ASP A 399 -3.78 1.36 -17.16
C ASP A 399 -3.15 2.71 -16.91
N SER A 400 -4.01 3.66 -16.54
CA SER A 400 -3.58 5.02 -16.25
C SER A 400 -4.08 5.48 -14.89
N TYR A 401 -3.12 5.81 -14.02
CA TYR A 401 -3.36 6.24 -12.66
C TYR A 401 -3.00 7.71 -12.50
N HIS A 402 -4.01 8.57 -12.41
CA HIS A 402 -3.83 10.00 -12.23
C HIS A 402 -4.35 10.48 -10.86
N ALA A 403 -3.50 11.17 -10.09
CA ALA A 403 -3.88 11.79 -8.82
C ALA A 403 -3.01 13.00 -8.45
N TYR A 404 -3.40 13.78 -7.45
CA TYR A 404 -2.60 14.93 -6.98
C TYR A 404 -1.91 14.69 -5.65
N LEU A 405 -2.65 14.19 -4.65
CA LEU A 405 -2.19 14.14 -3.26
C LEU A 405 -2.69 12.90 -2.52
N LEU A 406 -1.85 12.29 -1.67
CA LEU A 406 -2.23 11.15 -0.81
C LEU A 406 -2.79 9.97 -1.63
N ALA A 407 -2.03 9.48 -2.60
CA ALA A 407 -2.57 8.52 -3.58
C ALA A 407 -1.63 7.37 -3.93
N GLN A 408 -2.11 6.43 -4.74
CA GLN A 408 -1.32 5.35 -5.33
C GLN A 408 -0.59 4.54 -4.25
N GLY A 409 -1.36 3.88 -3.39
CA GLY A 409 -0.81 3.07 -2.30
C GLY A 409 -0.31 3.90 -1.10
N PHE A 410 -0.95 5.03 -0.78
CA PHE A 410 -0.54 5.90 0.35
C PHE A 410 -0.99 5.37 1.72
N GLY A 411 -0.09 5.37 2.71
CA GLY A 411 -0.39 4.94 4.09
C GLY A 411 -0.10 5.99 5.15
N PHE A 412 -1.14 6.48 5.81
CA PHE A 412 -1.03 7.38 6.98
C PHE A 412 -1.00 6.61 8.31
N THR A 413 -0.96 7.31 9.45
CA THR A 413 -1.04 6.76 10.81
C THR A 413 -2.04 5.61 10.94
N LYS A 414 -1.60 4.46 11.48
CA LYS A 414 -2.43 3.22 11.62
C LYS A 414 -3.12 2.79 10.32
N GLY A 415 -2.63 3.26 9.18
CA GLY A 415 -3.18 3.02 7.86
C GLY A 415 -2.24 2.17 7.01
N MET A 416 -2.84 1.32 6.18
CA MET A 416 -2.13 0.64 5.11
C MET A 416 -2.82 0.95 3.78
N GLY A 417 -2.08 1.59 2.88
CA GLY A 417 -2.46 1.76 1.49
C GLY A 417 -1.76 0.73 0.62
N ILE A 418 -2.51 0.12 -0.30
CA ILE A 418 -1.99 -0.84 -1.27
C ILE A 418 -2.54 -0.44 -2.64
N LEU A 419 -1.65 -0.23 -3.59
CA LEU A 419 -1.94 -0.35 -5.01
C LEU A 419 -1.17 -1.56 -5.52
N VAL A 420 -1.86 -2.47 -6.20
CA VAL A 420 -1.22 -3.55 -6.96
C VAL A 420 -1.76 -3.57 -8.37
N ASP A 421 -0.84 -3.62 -9.32
CA ASP A 421 -1.10 -3.93 -10.72
C ASP A 421 -0.34 -5.23 -11.08
N LEU A 422 -0.89 -6.01 -12.01
CA LEU A 422 -0.33 -7.31 -12.38
C LEU A 422 0.24 -7.37 -13.79
N THR A 423 -0.31 -6.62 -14.75
CA THR A 423 0.15 -6.66 -16.13
C THR A 423 -0.21 -5.37 -16.84
N GLY A 424 0.72 -4.81 -17.59
CA GLY A 424 0.38 -3.74 -18.52
C GLY A 424 1.59 -3.04 -19.06
N ASP A 425 1.42 -1.81 -19.51
CA ASP A 425 2.52 -0.87 -19.72
C ASP A 425 1.95 0.43 -19.12
N ASP A 426 2.08 0.61 -17.82
CA ASP A 426 1.19 1.43 -17.02
C ASP A 426 1.75 2.82 -16.76
N ASP A 427 0.86 3.82 -16.65
CA ASP A 427 1.22 5.21 -16.39
C ASP A 427 0.77 5.63 -14.98
N TYR A 428 1.72 5.68 -14.05
CA TYR A 428 1.53 6.19 -12.71
C TYR A 428 1.89 7.67 -12.65
N TYR A 429 0.89 8.54 -12.81
CA TYR A 429 1.06 9.98 -12.84
C TYR A 429 0.49 10.68 -11.61
N ALA A 430 1.36 11.08 -10.68
CA ALA A 430 1.02 12.02 -9.62
C ALA A 430 1.34 13.45 -10.09
N ASP A 431 0.31 14.29 -10.28
CA ASP A 431 0.41 15.50 -11.12
C ASP A 431 1.58 16.41 -10.68
N THR A 432 2.50 16.63 -11.62
CA THR A 432 3.72 17.41 -11.42
C THR A 432 3.65 18.81 -12.04
N LEU A 433 2.67 19.05 -12.91
CA LEU A 433 2.61 20.22 -13.78
C LEU A 433 1.53 21.21 -13.36
N ASP A 434 0.36 20.72 -12.92
CA ASP A 434 -0.69 21.57 -12.37
C ASP A 434 -0.50 21.78 -10.86
N ILE A 435 0.09 22.92 -10.50
CA ILE A 435 0.57 23.16 -9.14
C ILE A 435 -0.57 23.63 -8.22
N GLN A 436 -1.16 22.69 -7.50
CA GLN A 436 -2.26 22.92 -6.54
C GLN A 436 -1.83 22.73 -5.08
N PHE A 437 -0.84 21.86 -4.82
CA PHE A 437 -0.30 21.53 -3.50
C PHE A 437 1.20 21.83 -3.44
N PRO A 438 1.62 23.10 -3.60
CA PRO A 438 3.01 23.45 -3.81
C PRO A 438 3.87 23.06 -2.61
N ALA A 439 4.86 22.20 -2.82
CA ALA A 439 5.65 21.63 -1.75
C ALA A 439 6.45 22.68 -0.96
N SER A 440 6.87 22.33 0.26
CA SER A 440 7.63 23.26 1.10
C SER A 440 9.08 23.45 0.62
N GLN A 441 9.62 22.44 -0.05
CA GLN A 441 11.00 22.38 -0.55
C GLN A 441 11.17 23.19 -1.84
N THR A 442 10.17 23.14 -2.72
CA THR A 442 10.08 23.96 -3.94
C THR A 442 8.61 24.23 -4.26
N LYS A 443 8.32 25.44 -4.72
CA LYS A 443 6.96 25.86 -5.11
C LYS A 443 6.65 25.58 -6.58
N GLU A 444 7.59 25.00 -7.31
CA GLU A 444 7.44 24.64 -8.73
C GLU A 444 6.76 23.29 -8.94
N TYR A 445 6.58 22.49 -7.88
CA TYR A 445 6.03 21.13 -7.94
C TYR A 445 5.11 20.85 -6.74
N ASN A 446 4.23 19.85 -6.89
CA ASN A 446 3.32 19.39 -5.84
C ASN A 446 4.02 18.48 -4.82
N SER A 447 3.50 18.49 -3.58
CA SER A 447 3.89 17.55 -2.52
C SER A 447 3.07 16.27 -2.61
N ASN A 448 3.19 15.50 -3.69
CA ASN A 448 2.24 14.47 -4.08
C ASN A 448 1.95 13.39 -3.02
N LEU A 449 2.92 12.97 -2.20
CA LEU A 449 2.69 11.91 -1.19
C LEU A 449 2.04 10.66 -1.82
N ALA A 450 2.64 10.17 -2.90
CA ALA A 450 2.06 9.14 -3.75
C ALA A 450 3.03 8.03 -4.13
N GLN A 451 2.57 6.94 -4.74
CA GLN A 451 3.39 5.83 -5.23
C GLN A 451 4.09 5.12 -4.07
N GLY A 452 3.28 4.50 -3.20
CA GLY A 452 3.76 3.68 -2.11
C GLY A 452 4.30 4.45 -0.90
N VAL A 453 3.84 5.68 -0.66
CA VAL A 453 4.36 6.53 0.41
C VAL A 453 3.78 6.20 1.79
N GLY A 454 4.66 6.05 2.78
CA GLY A 454 4.29 6.04 4.19
C GLY A 454 4.44 7.42 4.82
N PHE A 455 3.44 7.88 5.57
CA PHE A 455 3.48 9.20 6.19
C PHE A 455 2.94 9.24 7.63
N GLY A 456 3.67 9.91 8.51
CA GLY A 456 3.26 10.21 9.89
C GLY A 456 3.08 11.71 10.12
N LYS A 457 2.23 12.06 11.09
CA LYS A 457 2.09 13.45 11.54
C LYS A 457 3.31 13.79 12.42
N ARG A 458 4.21 14.59 11.89
CA ARG A 458 5.28 15.21 12.68
C ARG A 458 4.80 16.52 13.31
N ALA A 459 4.81 16.61 14.63
CA ALA A 459 4.29 17.74 15.39
C ALA A 459 5.17 18.17 16.58
N ASP A 460 6.41 17.67 16.68
CA ASP A 460 7.40 18.06 17.70
C ASP A 460 7.73 19.57 17.67
N TYR A 461 7.56 20.22 16.52
CA TYR A 461 7.76 21.66 16.33
C TYR A 461 6.48 22.51 16.50
N ILE A 462 5.34 21.89 16.81
CA ILE A 462 4.06 22.57 17.07
C ILE A 462 3.53 22.24 18.48
N ASP A 463 2.57 21.31 18.61
CA ASP A 463 1.91 20.95 19.87
C ASP A 463 2.55 19.75 20.59
N GLY A 464 3.51 19.08 19.96
CA GLY A 464 4.18 17.88 20.48
C GLY A 464 3.38 16.58 20.34
N HIS A 465 2.20 16.61 19.73
CA HIS A 465 1.35 15.44 19.49
C HIS A 465 1.62 14.85 18.10
N SER A 466 2.82 14.29 17.96
CA SER A 466 3.20 13.54 16.77
C SER A 466 2.49 12.17 16.74
N TRP A 467 2.24 11.66 15.53
CA TRP A 467 1.70 10.31 15.28
C TRP A 467 2.58 9.61 14.26
N ALA A 468 3.10 8.43 14.63
CA ALA A 468 3.87 7.61 13.71
C ALA A 468 3.04 7.22 12.49
N GLY A 469 3.68 7.20 11.34
CA GLY A 469 3.01 6.86 10.08
C GLY A 469 2.66 5.38 9.93
N GLY A 470 1.97 5.11 8.83
CA GLY A 470 1.57 3.77 8.43
C GLY A 470 2.49 3.18 7.37
N ILE A 471 1.88 2.38 6.51
CA ILE A 471 2.57 1.66 5.44
C ILE A 471 1.92 2.04 4.12
N GLY A 472 2.69 2.68 3.24
CA GLY A 472 2.32 2.80 1.83
C GLY A 472 3.00 1.70 1.01
N MET A 473 2.28 1.16 0.04
CA MET A 473 2.79 0.12 -0.84
C MET A 473 2.20 0.25 -2.24
N LEU A 474 3.08 0.40 -3.24
CA LEU A 474 2.78 0.20 -4.65
C LEU A 474 3.55 -1.03 -5.11
N VAL A 475 2.86 -1.95 -5.77
CA VAL A 475 3.44 -3.14 -6.40
C VAL A 475 3.03 -3.18 -7.85
N ASP A 476 4.03 -3.19 -8.73
CA ASP A 476 3.86 -3.58 -10.11
C ASP A 476 4.51 -4.95 -10.33
N ALA A 477 4.09 -5.65 -11.36
CA ALA A 477 4.41 -7.02 -11.62
C ALA A 477 4.97 -7.30 -13.02
N GLU A 478 4.46 -6.66 -14.06
CA GLU A 478 4.86 -6.90 -15.45
C GLU A 478 4.52 -5.67 -16.29
N GLY A 479 5.49 -5.05 -16.93
CA GLY A 479 5.19 -4.01 -17.90
C GLY A 479 6.39 -3.28 -18.46
N ASN A 480 6.20 -2.08 -18.98
CA ASN A 480 7.25 -1.08 -19.14
C ASN A 480 6.61 0.22 -18.69
N ASP A 481 6.85 0.54 -17.44
CA ASP A 481 5.97 1.39 -16.67
C ASP A 481 6.60 2.76 -16.50
N THR A 482 5.74 3.76 -16.34
CA THR A 482 6.18 5.14 -16.12
C THR A 482 5.67 5.65 -14.79
N TYR A 483 6.61 5.96 -13.90
CA TYR A 483 6.36 6.55 -12.59
C TYR A 483 6.74 8.02 -12.59
N SER A 484 5.76 8.91 -12.54
CA SER A 484 6.01 10.35 -12.57
C SER A 484 5.40 11.06 -11.37
N ALA A 485 6.25 11.70 -10.55
CA ALA A 485 5.81 12.44 -9.37
C ALA A 485 6.75 13.61 -9.00
N GLY A 486 6.21 14.60 -8.29
CA GLY A 486 6.96 15.75 -7.81
C GLY A 486 7.76 15.41 -6.56
N LEU A 487 7.12 15.56 -5.39
CA LEU A 487 7.79 15.40 -4.10
C LEU A 487 7.12 14.38 -3.20
N PHE A 488 7.94 13.71 -2.38
CA PHE A 488 7.53 12.60 -1.52
C PHE A 488 6.78 11.54 -2.32
N ALA A 489 7.53 10.75 -3.08
CA ALA A 489 6.94 9.70 -3.91
C ALA A 489 7.87 8.49 -4.07
N GLN A 490 7.40 7.46 -4.76
CA GLN A 490 8.20 6.31 -5.20
C GLN A 490 8.87 5.60 -4.03
N GLY A 491 8.04 5.04 -3.14
CA GLY A 491 8.50 4.31 -1.96
C GLY A 491 9.09 5.21 -0.87
N CYS A 492 8.77 6.51 -0.86
CA CYS A 492 9.29 7.45 0.12
C CYS A 492 8.58 7.33 1.48
N ALA A 493 9.28 7.70 2.57
CA ALA A 493 8.72 7.65 3.91
C ALA A 493 9.02 8.90 4.76
N TYR A 494 8.05 9.24 5.62
CA TYR A 494 8.13 10.37 6.54
C TYR A 494 7.59 10.01 7.92
N TRP A 495 8.38 10.22 8.98
CA TRP A 495 7.96 10.13 10.39
C TRP A 495 7.44 8.76 10.86
N TYR A 496 8.38 7.84 11.17
CA TYR A 496 8.12 6.48 11.66
C TYR A 496 7.24 5.62 10.72
N ALA A 497 7.16 6.02 9.46
CA ALA A 497 6.39 5.34 8.42
C ALA A 497 7.26 4.40 7.58
N ILE A 498 6.60 3.53 6.82
CA ILE A 498 7.23 2.65 5.83
C ILE A 498 6.63 2.99 4.46
N GLY A 499 7.49 3.33 3.50
CA GLY A 499 7.12 3.50 2.10
C GLY A 499 7.76 2.40 1.26
N ILE A 500 7.00 1.81 0.36
CA ILE A 500 7.43 0.71 -0.51
C ILE A 500 6.91 0.97 -1.92
N LEU A 501 7.82 1.07 -2.88
CA LEU A 501 7.54 0.82 -4.28
C LEU A 501 8.34 -0.42 -4.69
N ALA A 502 7.67 -1.41 -5.27
CA ALA A 502 8.31 -2.65 -5.66
C ALA A 502 7.83 -3.06 -7.06
N ASP A 503 8.74 -2.96 -8.01
CA ASP A 503 8.55 -3.44 -9.38
C ASP A 503 9.14 -4.86 -9.52
N ASP A 504 8.70 -5.61 -10.53
CA ASP A 504 9.22 -6.96 -10.82
C ASP A 504 9.87 -7.07 -12.20
N THR A 505 9.22 -6.62 -13.28
CA THR A 505 9.81 -6.77 -14.62
C THR A 505 9.35 -5.66 -15.55
N GLY A 506 10.29 -5.00 -16.23
CA GLY A 506 9.97 -4.05 -17.27
C GLY A 506 11.12 -3.11 -17.56
N ASP A 507 11.19 -2.53 -18.77
CA ASP A 507 12.13 -1.41 -18.99
C ASP A 507 11.46 -0.11 -18.50
N ASP A 508 11.68 0.26 -17.24
CA ASP A 508 10.85 1.23 -16.52
C ASP A 508 11.45 2.65 -16.44
N ILE A 509 10.58 3.64 -16.27
CA ILE A 509 10.97 5.06 -16.18
C ILE A 509 10.50 5.67 -14.86
N TYR A 510 11.46 6.03 -14.02
CA TYR A 510 11.22 6.68 -12.72
C TYR A 510 11.56 8.17 -12.78
N ASN A 511 10.56 9.03 -12.96
CA ASN A 511 10.69 10.49 -12.96
C ASN A 511 10.28 11.10 -11.62
N GLY A 512 11.25 11.69 -10.91
CA GLY A 512 11.04 12.35 -9.62
C GLY A 512 11.74 13.70 -9.49
N VAL A 513 11.36 14.49 -8.48
CA VAL A 513 11.99 15.80 -8.20
C VAL A 513 12.80 15.76 -6.90
N TRP A 514 12.15 15.55 -5.75
CA TRP A 514 12.80 15.63 -4.43
C TRP A 514 12.08 14.72 -3.42
N TYR A 515 12.83 13.94 -2.64
CA TYR A 515 12.30 12.92 -1.71
C TYR A 515 11.57 11.82 -2.49
N VAL A 516 12.30 11.20 -3.41
CA VAL A 516 11.81 10.16 -4.33
C VAL A 516 12.71 8.93 -4.32
N GLN A 517 12.27 7.85 -4.98
CA GLN A 517 13.07 6.65 -5.30
C GLN A 517 13.69 6.01 -4.05
N GLY A 518 12.83 5.56 -3.13
CA GLY A 518 13.23 4.86 -1.91
C GLY A 518 13.94 5.74 -0.87
N SER A 519 13.78 7.05 -0.94
CA SER A 519 14.34 7.99 0.04
C SER A 519 13.37 8.28 1.20
N GLY A 520 13.77 9.12 2.15
CA GLY A 520 12.86 9.55 3.21
C GLY A 520 13.43 10.59 4.15
N ALA A 521 12.60 11.04 5.08
CA ALA A 521 12.95 12.05 6.06
C ALA A 521 12.37 11.78 7.45
N HIS A 522 13.14 12.18 8.47
CA HIS A 522 12.74 12.19 9.87
C HIS A 522 12.20 10.83 10.35
N PHE A 523 13.09 9.88 10.65
CA PHE A 523 12.75 8.54 11.15
C PHE A 523 11.88 7.73 10.17
N GLY A 524 12.01 7.95 8.86
CA GLY A 524 11.31 7.16 7.84
C GLY A 524 12.04 5.87 7.47
N LEU A 525 11.32 4.95 6.83
CA LEU A 525 11.89 3.82 6.10
C LEU A 525 11.38 3.86 4.66
N GLY A 526 12.20 4.38 3.74
CA GLY A 526 11.90 4.44 2.31
C GLY A 526 12.54 3.28 1.57
N ILE A 527 11.78 2.64 0.68
CA ILE A 527 12.19 1.43 -0.05
C ILE A 527 11.69 1.53 -1.48
N LEU A 528 12.62 1.47 -2.44
CA LEU A 528 12.36 1.11 -3.83
C LEU A 528 13.14 -0.16 -4.15
N ILE A 529 12.47 -1.17 -4.70
CA ILE A 529 13.13 -2.35 -5.26
C ILE A 529 12.61 -2.57 -6.66
N ASP A 530 13.52 -2.55 -7.62
CA ASP A 530 13.31 -3.07 -8.97
C ASP A 530 13.93 -4.47 -9.05
N SER A 531 13.28 -5.39 -9.76
CA SER A 531 13.76 -6.77 -9.87
C SER A 531 14.38 -7.12 -11.20
N SER A 532 14.06 -6.42 -12.29
CA SER A 532 14.74 -6.57 -13.58
C SER A 532 14.24 -5.61 -14.64
N GLY A 533 15.14 -5.24 -15.55
CA GLY A 533 14.82 -4.51 -16.78
C GLY A 533 15.85 -3.45 -17.05
N ASN A 534 15.78 -2.69 -18.15
CA ASN A 534 16.73 -1.59 -18.38
C ASN A 534 16.06 -0.26 -18.03
N ASP A 535 16.32 0.20 -16.82
CA ASP A 535 15.54 1.24 -16.18
C ASP A 535 16.21 2.60 -16.26
N HIS A 536 15.38 3.65 -16.17
CA HIS A 536 15.86 5.02 -16.13
C HIS A 536 15.33 5.76 -14.89
N TYR A 537 16.23 5.96 -13.94
CA TYR A 537 15.98 6.71 -12.72
C TYR A 537 16.40 8.17 -12.85
N THR A 538 15.42 9.08 -12.94
CA THR A 538 15.65 10.52 -12.99
C THR A 538 15.18 11.21 -11.71
N ALA A 539 16.09 11.92 -11.04
CA ALA A 539 15.74 12.89 -10.01
C ALA A 539 16.34 14.26 -10.34
N THR A 540 15.53 15.32 -10.29
CA THR A 540 15.99 16.65 -10.72
C THR A 540 16.55 17.54 -9.61
N MET A 541 16.30 17.23 -8.32
CA MET A 541 16.74 18.07 -7.19
C MET A 541 17.58 17.37 -6.11
N ASN A 542 17.01 16.89 -5.02
CA ASN A 542 17.80 16.49 -3.84
C ASN A 542 17.10 15.33 -3.12
N MET A 543 17.82 14.54 -2.32
CA MET A 543 17.23 13.43 -1.55
C MET A 543 16.49 12.43 -2.46
N ALA A 544 17.23 11.63 -3.21
CA ALA A 544 16.68 10.61 -4.11
C ALA A 544 17.49 9.32 -4.04
N GLN A 545 17.07 8.27 -4.76
CA GLN A 545 17.85 7.05 -5.01
C GLN A 545 18.48 6.46 -3.73
N GLY A 546 17.61 6.08 -2.80
CA GLY A 546 17.98 5.47 -1.54
C GLY A 546 18.63 6.41 -0.53
N ALA A 547 18.46 7.73 -0.64
CA ALA A 547 19.01 8.66 0.34
C ALA A 547 18.22 8.69 1.67
N GLY A 548 18.93 8.70 2.81
CA GLY A 548 18.34 8.76 4.15
C GLY A 548 18.63 10.08 4.86
N HIS A 549 17.59 10.79 5.33
CA HIS A 549 17.72 12.03 6.11
C HIS A 549 17.15 11.89 7.53
N ASP A 550 17.92 12.31 8.54
CA ASP A 550 17.45 12.44 9.93
C ASP A 550 16.90 11.14 10.51
N PHE A 551 17.81 10.22 10.87
CA PHE A 551 17.47 8.87 11.34
C PHE A 551 16.58 8.06 10.39
N THR A 552 16.48 8.45 9.12
CA THR A 552 15.78 7.67 8.09
C THR A 552 16.73 6.67 7.47
N LEU A 553 16.21 5.47 7.21
CA LEU A 553 16.81 4.49 6.32
C LEU A 553 16.18 4.62 4.92
N GLY A 554 16.95 5.14 3.96
CA GLY A 554 16.58 5.16 2.55
C GLY A 554 17.25 3.99 1.81
N THR A 555 16.51 3.33 0.93
CA THR A 555 16.96 2.14 0.20
C THR A 555 16.46 2.17 -1.24
N LEU A 556 17.37 2.09 -2.20
CA LEU A 556 17.09 1.69 -3.58
C LEU A 556 17.92 0.44 -3.87
N ILE A 557 17.25 -0.63 -4.32
CA ILE A 557 17.91 -1.84 -4.81
C ILE A 557 17.43 -2.08 -6.23
N ASP A 558 18.34 -2.02 -7.18
CA ASP A 558 18.13 -2.56 -8.51
C ASP A 558 18.68 -3.98 -8.55
N CYS A 559 17.91 -4.93 -9.09
CA CYS A 559 18.35 -6.31 -9.17
C CYS A 559 18.92 -6.71 -10.52
N GLY A 560 18.73 -5.90 -11.57
CA GLY A 560 19.58 -5.98 -12.74
C GLY A 560 18.98 -5.43 -14.02
N GLY A 561 19.87 -5.02 -14.91
CA GLY A 561 19.51 -4.15 -16.02
C GLY A 561 20.74 -3.47 -16.56
N ASP A 562 20.70 -2.93 -17.77
CA ASP A 562 21.69 -1.91 -18.17
C ASP A 562 21.09 -0.53 -17.84
N ASP A 563 21.27 -0.07 -16.60
CA ASP A 563 20.45 1.01 -16.02
C ASP A 563 21.06 2.40 -16.14
N ILE A 564 20.20 3.42 -16.10
CA ILE A 564 20.62 4.84 -16.14
C ILE A 564 20.15 5.56 -14.89
N HIS A 565 21.09 6.16 -14.16
CA HIS A 565 20.81 6.98 -12.98
C HIS A 565 21.22 8.44 -13.18
N ASP A 566 20.23 9.31 -13.37
CA ASP A 566 20.39 10.76 -13.35
C ASP A 566 20.25 11.29 -11.91
N ALA A 567 21.40 11.34 -11.23
CA ALA A 567 21.51 11.52 -9.80
C ALA A 567 21.91 12.96 -9.41
N PRO A 568 21.05 13.69 -8.67
CA PRO A 568 21.37 15.03 -8.22
C PRO A 568 22.05 14.97 -6.84
N ASN A 569 21.87 15.97 -5.97
CA ASN A 569 22.53 15.95 -4.65
C ASN A 569 21.79 15.02 -3.66
N LEU A 570 22.51 14.43 -2.69
CA LEU A 570 21.94 13.47 -1.74
C LEU A 570 21.20 12.35 -2.47
N SER A 571 21.96 11.59 -3.26
CA SER A 571 21.47 10.50 -4.11
C SER A 571 22.47 9.36 -4.14
N LEU A 572 22.10 8.23 -4.74
CA LEU A 572 22.95 7.04 -4.85
C LEU A 572 23.50 6.63 -3.47
N GLY A 573 22.57 6.44 -2.52
CA GLY A 573 22.88 6.00 -1.16
C GLY A 573 23.47 7.10 -0.28
N GLY A 574 23.06 8.35 -0.48
CA GLY A 574 23.51 9.48 0.33
C GLY A 574 22.93 9.48 1.75
N GLY A 575 23.77 9.61 2.78
CA GLY A 575 23.33 9.73 4.18
C GLY A 575 23.37 11.16 4.70
N ASN A 576 22.28 11.69 5.26
CA ASN A 576 22.23 13.05 5.79
C ASN A 576 21.68 13.14 7.21
N ALA A 577 22.29 14.00 8.03
CA ALA A 577 21.83 14.32 9.39
C ALA A 577 21.57 13.07 10.26
N ASN A 578 22.51 12.14 10.33
CA ASN A 578 22.37 10.85 11.02
C ASN A 578 21.36 9.90 10.35
N GLY A 579 21.17 10.01 9.04
CA GLY A 579 20.45 9.03 8.24
C GLY A 579 21.40 7.94 7.71
N ILE A 580 20.80 6.88 7.21
CA ILE A 580 21.49 5.81 6.47
C ILE A 580 20.90 5.81 5.06
N GLY A 581 21.73 6.10 4.07
CA GLY A 581 21.37 5.96 2.66
C GLY A 581 22.02 4.71 2.06
N ILE A 582 21.25 3.95 1.28
CA ILE A 582 21.69 2.73 0.63
C ILE A 582 21.21 2.71 -0.81
N PHE A 583 22.17 2.58 -1.71
CA PHE A 583 21.95 2.28 -3.11
C PHE A 583 22.71 0.99 -3.43
N TRP A 584 22.04 0.06 -4.09
CA TRP A 584 22.64 -1.19 -4.52
C TRP A 584 22.13 -1.58 -5.90
N ASP A 585 22.98 -1.40 -6.90
CA ASP A 585 22.83 -2.03 -8.20
C ASP A 585 23.48 -3.41 -8.22
N LYS A 586 22.74 -4.44 -8.61
CA LYS A 586 23.22 -5.82 -8.50
C LYS A 586 23.90 -6.34 -9.75
N SER A 587 23.50 -5.90 -10.93
CA SER A 587 24.06 -6.42 -12.18
C SER A 587 23.67 -5.64 -13.43
N GLY A 588 24.64 -5.43 -14.30
CA GLY A 588 24.47 -5.05 -15.71
C GLY A 588 25.35 -3.84 -16.02
N ASP A 589 25.36 -3.35 -17.25
CA ASP A 589 26.32 -2.31 -17.66
C ASP A 589 25.74 -0.89 -17.42
N ASP A 590 25.84 -0.41 -16.18
CA ASP A 590 25.08 0.78 -15.74
C ASP A 590 25.74 2.13 -16.09
N THR A 591 24.95 3.20 -16.03
CA THR A 591 25.41 4.57 -16.25
C THR A 591 25.00 5.50 -15.11
N TYR A 592 26.00 6.01 -14.40
CA TYR A 592 25.83 6.93 -13.27
C TYR A 592 26.11 8.39 -13.68
N ASN A 593 25.05 9.16 -13.92
CA ASN A 593 25.13 10.59 -14.25
C ASN A 593 25.02 11.45 -12.99
N VAL A 594 26.18 11.84 -12.44
CA VAL A 594 26.27 12.55 -11.15
C VAL A 594 26.72 14.00 -11.33
N SER A 595 26.01 14.93 -10.71
CA SER A 595 26.34 16.37 -10.78
C SER A 595 26.86 16.98 -9.46
N ALA A 596 26.55 16.37 -8.32
CA ALA A 596 26.72 16.97 -6.99
C ALA A 596 27.62 16.16 -6.04
N ALA A 597 28.01 16.77 -4.91
CA ALA A 597 29.07 16.25 -4.06
C ALA A 597 28.64 15.19 -3.04
N THR A 598 27.35 15.10 -2.67
CA THR A 598 26.89 14.13 -1.66
C THR A 598 26.17 12.97 -2.34
N THR A 599 26.94 12.16 -3.05
CA THR A 599 26.49 11.03 -3.89
C THR A 599 27.48 9.88 -3.82
N LEU A 600 27.17 8.75 -4.47
CA LEU A 600 28.06 7.58 -4.58
C LEU A 600 28.50 7.07 -3.20
N GLY A 601 27.53 6.99 -2.27
CA GLY A 601 27.74 6.52 -0.90
C GLY A 601 28.39 7.55 0.02
N ARG A 602 28.33 8.86 -0.28
CA ARG A 602 28.78 9.88 0.67
C ARG A 602 27.76 10.11 1.79
N SER A 603 28.26 10.42 2.98
CA SER A 603 27.44 10.84 4.10
C SER A 603 27.80 12.26 4.57
N ASN A 604 26.84 13.01 5.09
CA ASN A 604 26.99 14.40 5.51
C ASN A 604 26.00 14.79 6.63
N ILE A 605 26.46 15.07 7.84
CA ILE A 605 25.62 15.52 8.97
C ILE A 605 25.09 16.95 8.76
N ALA A 606 25.73 17.74 7.90
CA ALA A 606 25.43 19.14 7.59
C ALA A 606 25.57 20.09 8.80
N SER A 607 24.61 20.11 9.73
CA SER A 607 24.61 21.02 10.88
C SER A 607 25.46 20.47 12.03
N ARG A 608 26.54 21.17 12.39
CA ARG A 608 27.52 20.74 13.41
C ARG A 608 27.43 21.52 14.72
N GLY A 609 28.08 21.01 15.77
CA GLY A 609 28.26 21.66 17.07
C GLY A 609 27.34 21.14 18.18
N GLY A 610 26.70 19.99 17.96
CA GLY A 610 25.76 19.38 18.92
C GLY A 610 25.94 17.87 19.04
N LEU A 611 25.02 17.21 19.76
CA LEU A 611 25.08 15.77 20.03
C LEU A 611 25.14 14.92 18.75
N ARG A 612 24.54 15.40 17.65
CA ARG A 612 24.55 14.73 16.34
C ARG A 612 25.94 14.49 15.76
N ASP A 613 26.95 15.28 16.17
CA ASP A 613 28.35 15.10 15.76
C ASP A 613 28.97 13.80 16.33
N HIS A 614 28.26 13.13 17.24
CA HIS A 614 28.67 11.88 17.89
C HIS A 614 27.78 10.69 17.54
N ILE A 615 26.78 10.88 16.68
CA ILE A 615 25.82 9.84 16.30
C ILE A 615 26.13 9.38 14.88
N PHE A 616 25.98 8.08 14.65
CA PHE A 616 26.26 7.42 13.38
C PHE A 616 25.50 8.05 12.20
N ASN A 617 26.16 8.18 11.05
CA ASN A 617 25.59 8.61 9.76
C ASN A 617 26.30 7.83 8.64
N LEU A 618 25.54 7.23 7.73
CA LEU A 618 26.10 6.37 6.68
C LEU A 618 25.56 6.71 5.29
N GLY A 619 26.47 6.73 4.32
CA GLY A 619 26.13 6.54 2.93
C GLY A 619 26.81 5.28 2.40
N LEU A 620 26.06 4.47 1.64
CA LEU A 620 26.52 3.23 1.05
C LEU A 620 26.09 3.17 -0.42
N PHE A 621 27.06 3.03 -1.29
CA PHE A 621 26.86 2.73 -2.71
C PHE A 621 27.45 1.36 -3.02
N LEU A 622 26.68 0.51 -3.66
CA LEU A 622 27.12 -0.78 -4.15
C LEU A 622 26.72 -0.91 -5.61
N ASP A 623 27.67 -1.37 -6.40
CA ASP A 623 27.48 -1.91 -7.74
C ASP A 623 28.17 -3.28 -7.72
N THR A 624 27.43 -4.35 -8.01
CA THR A 624 27.93 -5.72 -7.85
C THR A 624 28.01 -6.56 -9.12
N GLY A 625 27.88 -5.94 -10.28
CA GLY A 625 28.25 -6.59 -11.53
C GLY A 625 28.01 -5.70 -12.72
N GLY A 626 28.90 -5.73 -13.70
CA GLY A 626 28.80 -4.82 -14.82
C GLY A 626 30.12 -4.29 -15.33
N ASN A 627 30.07 -3.51 -16.41
CA ASN A 627 31.14 -2.60 -16.78
C ASN A 627 30.58 -1.20 -17.00
N ASP A 628 30.46 -0.50 -15.88
CA ASP A 628 29.63 0.70 -15.74
C ASP A 628 30.36 1.98 -16.17
N THR A 629 29.56 2.99 -16.45
CA THR A 629 29.99 4.31 -16.86
C THR A 629 29.85 5.30 -15.72
N TYR A 630 30.99 5.76 -15.21
CA TYR A 630 31.06 6.78 -14.17
C TYR A 630 31.30 8.20 -14.73
N PRO A 631 30.97 9.26 -13.95
CA PRO A 631 31.21 10.64 -14.37
C PRO A 631 32.68 10.93 -14.70
N THR A 632 32.90 11.67 -15.80
CA THR A 632 34.26 12.01 -16.28
C THR A 632 34.86 13.26 -15.62
N ASP A 633 34.09 14.00 -14.82
CA ASP A 633 34.60 15.14 -14.05
C ASP A 633 35.67 14.66 -13.04
N GLU A 634 36.82 15.34 -13.01
CA GLU A 634 37.98 14.98 -12.19
C GLU A 634 37.61 14.80 -10.70
N LYS A 635 36.62 15.55 -10.20
CA LYS A 635 36.15 15.44 -8.81
C LYS A 635 35.54 14.08 -8.45
N PHE A 636 35.13 13.28 -9.45
CA PHE A 636 34.57 11.93 -9.27
C PHE A 636 35.52 10.81 -9.73
N SER A 637 36.76 11.13 -10.11
CA SER A 637 37.75 10.14 -10.60
C SER A 637 38.12 8.99 -9.62
N PHE A 638 37.63 9.07 -8.38
CA PHE A 638 37.75 8.00 -7.40
C PHE A 638 36.77 6.84 -7.66
N ALA A 639 35.60 7.12 -8.24
CA ALA A 639 34.58 6.13 -8.57
C ALA A 639 34.86 5.57 -9.98
N ARG A 640 34.92 4.24 -10.08
CA ARG A 640 35.24 3.49 -11.30
C ARG A 640 35.04 2.00 -11.05
N ASN A 641 34.88 1.27 -12.16
CA ASN A 641 34.85 -0.19 -12.18
C ASN A 641 35.93 -0.84 -11.31
N ASN A 642 35.52 -1.87 -10.58
CA ASN A 642 36.36 -2.74 -9.77
C ASN A 642 37.19 -1.97 -8.73
N ALA A 643 36.58 -0.97 -8.10
CA ALA A 643 37.21 -0.15 -7.07
C ALA A 643 36.33 0.03 -5.84
N VAL A 644 37.01 0.14 -4.69
CA VAL A 644 36.39 0.55 -3.44
C VAL A 644 36.91 1.92 -3.04
N TRP A 645 36.03 2.79 -2.58
CA TRP A 645 36.38 4.13 -2.13
C TRP A 645 35.67 4.49 -0.83
N THR A 646 36.30 5.36 -0.05
CA THR A 646 35.72 5.94 1.16
C THR A 646 35.57 7.43 0.99
N GLN A 647 34.49 7.99 1.51
CA GLN A 647 34.21 9.41 1.47
C GLN A 647 34.00 9.95 2.89
N HIS A 648 34.60 11.10 3.18
CA HIS A 648 34.28 11.86 4.38
C HIS A 648 33.09 12.79 4.13
N GLY A 649 32.55 13.35 5.22
CA GLY A 649 31.59 14.46 5.15
C GLY A 649 32.09 15.64 4.32
N THR A 650 31.15 16.46 3.85
CA THR A 650 31.47 17.58 2.93
C THR A 650 32.41 18.64 3.54
N ASN A 651 32.48 18.73 4.87
CA ASN A 651 33.50 19.51 5.56
C ASN A 651 34.72 18.63 5.87
N THR A 652 35.65 18.63 4.92
CA THR A 652 36.88 17.83 4.92
C THR A 652 37.99 18.40 5.79
N GLU A 653 37.90 19.65 6.24
CA GLU A 653 38.91 20.27 7.12
C GLU A 653 38.80 19.73 8.56
N GLN A 654 37.60 19.31 8.96
CA GLN A 654 37.31 18.77 10.29
C GLN A 654 36.39 17.55 10.15
N PRO A 655 36.86 16.42 9.61
CA PRO A 655 36.00 15.25 9.41
C PRO A 655 35.49 14.70 10.75
N LEU A 656 34.23 14.30 10.80
CA LEU A 656 33.66 13.60 11.96
C LEU A 656 33.88 12.10 11.80
N GLU A 657 34.30 11.42 12.87
CA GLU A 657 34.53 9.97 12.82
C GLU A 657 33.25 9.17 12.58
N VAL A 658 32.10 9.73 12.93
CA VAL A 658 30.77 9.12 12.79
C VAL A 658 30.16 9.29 11.40
N GLU A 659 30.71 10.18 10.57
CA GLU A 659 30.36 10.32 9.15
C GLU A 659 31.09 9.23 8.36
N LYS A 660 30.41 8.11 8.12
CA LYS A 660 30.92 7.01 7.30
C LYS A 660 30.34 7.10 5.90
N GLY A 661 31.19 7.03 4.88
CA GLY A 661 30.76 6.96 3.49
C GLY A 661 31.63 5.97 2.74
N VAL A 662 31.01 5.04 2.02
CA VAL A 662 31.71 4.03 1.24
C VAL A 662 30.96 3.73 -0.04
N GLY A 663 31.70 3.59 -1.13
CA GLY A 663 31.19 2.98 -2.35
C GLY A 663 32.08 1.81 -2.76
N TYR A 664 31.46 0.80 -3.34
CA TYR A 664 32.16 -0.35 -3.88
C TYR A 664 31.50 -0.82 -5.17
N ASP A 665 32.34 -0.96 -6.19
CA ASP A 665 32.00 -1.51 -7.47
C ASP A 665 32.86 -2.78 -7.69
N CYS A 666 32.21 -3.89 -8.04
CA CYS A 666 32.89 -5.15 -8.33
C CYS A 666 32.07 -6.17 -9.12
N GLU A 667 32.77 -7.10 -9.79
CA GLU A 667 32.14 -8.29 -10.40
C GLU A 667 31.96 -9.43 -9.39
N TRP A 668 30.79 -9.58 -8.79
CA TRP A 668 30.56 -10.57 -7.72
C TRP A 668 30.10 -11.95 -8.20
#